data_AF-A0AAU9WX01-F1
#
_entry.id   AF-A0AAU9WX01-F1
#
_cell.length_a   1.000
_cell.length_b   1.000
_cell.length_c   1.000
_cell.angle_alpha   90.00
_cell.angle_beta   90.00
_cell.angle_gamma   90.00
#
_symmetry.space_group_name_H-M   'P 1'
#
loop_
_entity.id
_entity.type
_entity.pdbx_description
1 polymer ?
#
loop_
_entity_poly.entity_id
_entity_poly.type
_entity_poly.pdbx_seq_one_letter_code
_entity_poly.pdbx_strand_id
1 'polypeptide(L)'
;MFSLLCLLYLSLISVFVALITYIIFFRKGSIHDKTSAQEKIKFIKKHVPPKASKGWQLKSVDSGLRIWQKDLGGSAPPWMSRIIYACSGIIPASKQEVMKVLKQPFLLLEWDPSVKTVSQVTTGNNQDVVSVSFNCSSFLARAVLQLREMFGGETKAVYSRHWDTDLKTKSEAWFVSSFVEQVIPAEGSLLSCFLVSSMDNGDDEPNESLVSLIVAPVSEHFALIPQLTVSRIAGLQDFFTHYKPDQSHANSVGSEPSNISLSGNDNHVTQLESINQTGVGDLLGGAVDLTDDNKMIKRGKESVVSDSHLPEFLRSESLEGMLQKVMDIYQVTEGTDNWISQGSTKGLDILKRPPMAGERPWDCYKATSVINVPLDYILAYIYELDFRGEWDDMFLKGETVEEIDPITKVNRLEYKPQWPASGRDFCVIAILREIDEGVIAVASEAVEHERCPEKKGIVRAEIITGGFVVKELSSDPPSYVVTYMTRVDLKGNLPARLVNRVLSSQPQALAILRDKLEACYQAEVEVDGLDTSQLRREGAELCTALMKAKSSQQPQPDVEREEKVSLQGWSLLETQDTDSVHSSEMTDRFDPNNISQDSGEMFPITDEQTKLSHVDRHQLDYRTLSNQAAANLLGEVQLASQVEISVSEEMGGQASQGREGEWSYRSIEKDVVILQKTGDKIHSFLGKGMIKAKPPTVYEAVRNHMTRHVYDRMLKKTKLVRQIDDQTKIIYCHHETTQCFVKQSRDSVALIGERVEPERYLIAGTSVDIPELPQKKDIIRMKVHVAGWVIEPMLQNGQLYSMVSYLTQLDFGGPFPAAILNRVGRRQPLCIAYLRDHLEKKERKASTV
;
A
#
# COMPACT_ATOMS: atom_id res chain seq x y z
N MET A 1 -49.32 15.24 -30.59
CA MET A 1 -49.25 16.22 -29.48
C MET A 1 -48.13 15.92 -28.50
N PHE A 2 -48.01 14.70 -27.96
CA PHE A 2 -46.99 14.34 -26.97
C PHE A 2 -45.53 14.55 -27.43
N SER A 3 -45.21 14.15 -28.67
CA SER A 3 -43.88 14.36 -29.26
C SER A 3 -43.53 15.85 -29.43
N LEU A 4 -44.52 16.67 -29.78
CA LEU A 4 -44.34 18.12 -29.92
C LEU A 4 -44.10 18.79 -28.56
N LEU A 5 -44.79 18.33 -27.50
CA LEU A 5 -44.58 18.81 -26.12
C LEU A 5 -43.20 18.43 -25.59
N CYS A 6 -42.73 17.20 -25.87
CA CYS A 6 -41.36 16.78 -25.52
C CYS A 6 -40.30 17.63 -26.22
N LEU A 7 -40.46 17.91 -27.51
CA LEU A 7 -39.53 18.77 -28.25
C LEU A 7 -39.52 20.20 -27.71
N LEU A 8 -40.69 20.74 -27.34
CA LEU A 8 -40.81 22.08 -26.77
C LEU A 8 -40.21 22.15 -25.36
N TYR A 9 -40.37 21.09 -24.57
CA TYR A 9 -39.75 20.95 -23.24
C TYR A 9 -38.23 20.82 -23.33
N LEU A 10 -37.70 20.01 -24.25
CA LEU A 10 -36.26 19.90 -24.51
C LEU A 10 -35.67 21.22 -25.04
N SER A 11 -36.42 21.95 -25.87
CA SER A 11 -36.05 23.28 -26.34
C SER A 11 -36.01 24.30 -25.20
N LEU A 12 -37.02 24.31 -24.31
CA LEU A 12 -37.05 25.16 -23.13
C LEU A 12 -35.91 24.84 -22.16
N ILE A 13 -35.60 23.57 -21.94
CA ILE A 13 -34.43 23.15 -21.17
C ILE A 13 -33.16 23.65 -21.84
N SER A 14 -33.02 23.49 -23.16
CA SER A 14 -31.86 23.97 -23.91
C SER A 14 -31.68 25.48 -23.78
N VAL A 15 -32.76 26.26 -23.91
CA VAL A 15 -32.75 27.72 -23.74
C VAL A 15 -32.43 28.10 -22.29
N PHE A 16 -32.98 27.39 -21.30
CA PHE A 16 -32.73 27.65 -19.90
C PHE A 16 -31.28 27.31 -19.50
N VAL A 17 -30.75 26.19 -20.00
CA VAL A 17 -29.35 25.81 -19.88
C VAL A 17 -28.49 26.84 -20.57
N ALA A 18 -28.82 27.28 -21.79
CA ALA A 18 -28.09 28.32 -22.51
C ALA A 18 -28.14 29.69 -21.80
N LEU A 19 -29.25 30.04 -21.15
CA LEU A 19 -29.42 31.28 -20.38
C LEU A 19 -28.62 31.22 -19.07
N ILE A 20 -28.66 30.10 -18.34
CA ILE A 20 -27.83 29.88 -17.15
C ILE A 20 -26.35 29.90 -17.53
N THR A 21 -26.00 29.20 -18.62
CA THR A 21 -24.68 29.24 -19.24
C THR A 21 -24.33 30.69 -19.55
N TYR A 22 -25.14 31.46 -20.26
CA TYR A 22 -24.87 32.87 -20.56
C TYR A 22 -24.69 33.74 -19.30
N ILE A 23 -25.53 33.59 -18.28
CA ILE A 23 -25.44 34.33 -17.00
C ILE A 23 -24.16 33.96 -16.24
N ILE A 24 -23.74 32.69 -16.26
CA ILE A 24 -22.48 32.23 -15.68
C ILE A 24 -21.28 32.69 -16.53
N PHE A 25 -21.41 32.74 -17.86
CA PHE A 25 -20.33 32.99 -18.82
C PHE A 25 -20.02 34.47 -19.03
N PHE A 26 -21.04 35.34 -19.02
CA PHE A 26 -20.90 36.74 -19.46
C PHE A 26 -21.15 37.75 -18.35
N ARG A 27 -21.35 37.32 -17.11
CA ARG A 27 -21.33 38.25 -15.98
C ARG A 27 -19.89 38.69 -15.74
N LYS A 28 -19.47 39.69 -16.51
CA LYS A 28 -18.27 40.50 -16.34
C LYS A 28 -18.44 41.32 -15.06
N GLY A 29 -18.43 40.64 -13.90
CA GLY A 29 -18.47 41.29 -12.60
C GLY A 29 -17.17 42.05 -12.42
N SER A 30 -17.20 43.35 -12.68
CA SER A 30 -16.09 44.23 -12.30
C SER A 30 -16.15 44.41 -10.80
N ILE A 31 -15.53 43.49 -10.05
CA ILE A 31 -15.19 43.75 -8.65
C ILE A 31 -13.91 44.59 -8.73
N HIS A 32 -14.06 45.90 -8.95
CA HIS A 32 -12.98 46.85 -8.69
C HIS A 32 -12.81 46.96 -7.17
N ASP A 33 -12.12 45.98 -6.59
CA ASP A 33 -11.72 46.03 -5.19
C ASP A 33 -10.49 46.93 -5.05
N LYS A 34 -10.73 48.15 -4.54
CA LYS A 34 -9.66 49.10 -4.23
C LYS A 34 -9.03 48.86 -2.85
N THR A 35 -9.50 47.85 -2.11
CA THR A 35 -9.03 47.56 -0.75
C THR A 35 -7.60 47.02 -0.80
N SER A 36 -6.70 47.63 -0.04
CA SER A 36 -5.31 47.20 0.02
C SER A 36 -5.16 45.81 0.67
N ALA A 37 -4.13 45.05 0.29
CA ALA A 37 -3.86 43.75 0.91
C ALA A 37 -3.67 43.84 2.44
N GLN A 38 -3.09 44.94 2.93
CA GLN A 38 -2.92 45.21 4.37
C GLN A 38 -4.27 45.37 5.10
N GLU A 39 -5.24 46.04 4.50
CA GLU A 39 -6.60 46.17 5.05
C GLU A 39 -7.33 44.82 5.07
N LYS A 40 -7.14 43.99 4.03
CA LYS A 40 -7.66 42.62 3.99
C LYS A 40 -7.08 41.77 5.13
N ILE A 41 -5.77 41.81 5.35
CA ILE A 41 -5.08 41.13 6.46
C ILE A 41 -5.65 41.62 7.80
N LYS A 42 -5.76 42.95 7.99
CA LYS A 42 -6.30 43.54 9.23
C LYS A 42 -7.74 43.09 9.52
N PHE A 43 -8.55 42.89 8.49
CA PHE A 43 -9.90 42.35 8.63
C PHE A 43 -9.86 40.87 9.05
N ILE A 44 -9.10 40.03 8.33
CA ILE A 44 -9.00 38.59 8.60
C ILE A 44 -8.40 38.30 9.98
N LYS A 45 -7.40 39.08 10.42
CA LYS A 45 -6.78 38.97 11.75
C LYS A 45 -7.80 38.94 12.89
N LYS A 46 -8.96 39.59 12.74
CA LYS A 46 -10.04 39.57 13.75
C LYS A 46 -10.68 38.18 13.91
N HIS A 47 -10.64 37.36 12.87
CA HIS A 47 -11.34 36.09 12.79
C HIS A 47 -10.45 34.86 13.01
N VAL A 48 -9.13 35.01 13.01
CA VAL A 48 -8.15 33.91 13.18
C VAL A 48 -7.66 33.87 14.63
N PRO A 49 -7.31 32.71 15.23
CA PRO A 49 -7.39 31.36 14.69
C PRO A 49 -8.83 30.84 14.57
N PRO A 50 -9.09 29.90 13.63
CA PRO A 50 -10.41 29.30 13.45
C PRO A 50 -10.76 28.43 14.66
N LYS A 51 -11.58 28.99 15.57
CA LYS A 51 -12.01 28.35 16.82
C LYS A 51 -13.48 28.66 17.10
N ALA A 52 -14.16 27.75 17.79
CA ALA A 52 -15.58 27.89 18.16
C ALA A 52 -15.87 29.18 18.95
N SER A 53 -14.98 29.59 19.86
CA SER A 53 -15.09 30.84 20.62
C SER A 53 -15.10 32.11 19.76
N LYS A 54 -14.53 32.05 18.55
CA LYS A 54 -14.56 33.13 17.56
C LYS A 54 -15.71 32.98 16.56
N GLY A 55 -16.71 32.14 16.86
CA GLY A 55 -17.91 31.93 16.03
C GLY A 55 -17.65 31.14 14.74
N TRP A 56 -16.64 30.27 14.73
CA TRP A 56 -16.46 29.27 13.69
C TRP A 56 -17.23 27.99 14.03
N GLN A 57 -17.84 27.38 13.03
CA GLN A 57 -18.53 26.10 13.14
C GLN A 57 -17.72 25.05 12.39
N LEU A 58 -17.56 23.87 12.97
CA LEU A 58 -16.94 22.75 12.25
C LEU A 58 -17.92 22.27 11.18
N LYS A 59 -17.56 22.41 9.90
CA LYS A 59 -18.40 21.97 8.78
C LYS A 59 -18.20 20.50 8.50
N SER A 60 -16.94 20.09 8.37
CA SER A 60 -16.55 18.74 8.06
C SER A 60 -15.09 18.52 8.48
N VAL A 61 -14.71 17.26 8.59
CA VAL A 61 -13.31 16.85 8.68
C VAL A 61 -13.01 16.16 7.36
N ASP A 62 -12.01 16.65 6.66
CA ASP A 62 -11.53 16.03 5.43
C ASP A 62 -10.03 15.84 5.60
N SER A 63 -9.56 14.61 5.38
CA SER A 63 -8.14 14.30 5.48
C SER A 63 -7.57 14.68 6.85
N GLY A 64 -8.36 14.49 7.92
CA GLY A 64 -7.99 14.72 9.34
C GLY A 64 -7.75 16.19 9.67
N LEU A 65 -7.91 17.05 8.67
CA LEU A 65 -7.87 18.47 8.80
C LEU A 65 -9.32 18.96 8.95
N ARG A 66 -9.50 19.89 9.89
CA ARG A 66 -10.83 20.43 10.21
C ARG A 66 -11.16 21.55 9.23
N ILE A 67 -12.24 21.39 8.47
CA ILE A 67 -12.83 22.48 7.70
C ILE A 67 -13.79 23.23 8.62
N TRP A 68 -13.37 24.44 9.00
CA TRP A 68 -14.19 25.38 9.71
C TRP A 68 -14.97 26.24 8.72
N GLN A 69 -16.21 26.57 9.07
CA GLN A 69 -17.08 27.49 8.35
C GLN A 69 -17.48 28.63 9.27
N LYS A 70 -17.55 29.85 8.74
CA LYS A 70 -18.05 31.01 9.46
C LYS A 70 -18.89 31.89 8.55
N ASP A 71 -20.11 32.20 8.99
CA ASP A 71 -20.97 33.22 8.36
C ASP A 71 -20.60 34.59 8.93
N LEU A 72 -20.16 35.50 8.05
CA LEU A 72 -19.87 36.90 8.41
C LEU A 72 -21.13 37.77 8.42
N GLY A 73 -22.28 37.25 8.00
CA GLY A 73 -23.55 37.96 7.93
C GLY A 73 -23.46 39.24 7.10
N GLY A 74 -24.18 40.29 7.51
CA GLY A 74 -24.14 41.62 6.87
C GLY A 74 -22.82 42.40 7.07
N SER A 75 -21.84 41.83 7.79
CA SER A 75 -20.53 42.46 8.02
C SER A 75 -19.47 42.07 6.99
N ALA A 76 -19.81 41.21 6.02
CA ALA A 76 -18.92 40.78 4.95
C ALA A 76 -18.57 41.94 4.01
N PRO A 77 -17.28 42.25 3.80
CA PRO A 77 -16.86 43.25 2.82
C PRO A 77 -17.21 42.83 1.38
N PRO A 78 -17.41 43.77 0.44
CA PRO A 78 -17.79 43.46 -0.95
C PRO A 78 -16.79 42.59 -1.73
N TRP A 79 -15.53 42.53 -1.28
CA TRP A 79 -14.46 41.74 -1.87
C TRP A 79 -14.34 40.31 -1.30
N MET A 80 -15.23 39.92 -0.39
CA MET A 80 -15.22 38.63 0.30
C MET A 80 -16.63 38.00 0.22
N SER A 81 -16.68 36.66 0.19
CA SER A 81 -17.94 35.94 0.32
C SER A 81 -18.54 36.10 1.72
N ARG A 82 -19.87 35.99 1.82
CA ARG A 82 -20.56 36.02 3.10
C ARG A 82 -20.09 34.90 4.03
N ILE A 83 -19.96 33.68 3.50
CA ILE A 83 -19.40 32.55 4.22
C ILE A 83 -17.93 32.37 3.85
N ILE A 84 -17.09 32.23 4.87
CA ILE A 84 -15.67 31.90 4.73
C ILE A 84 -15.37 30.54 5.34
N TYR A 85 -14.30 29.93 4.85
CA TYR A 85 -13.83 28.62 5.28
C TYR A 85 -12.40 28.72 5.78
N ALA A 86 -12.03 27.85 6.72
CA ALA A 86 -10.66 27.78 7.20
C ALA A 86 -10.24 26.34 7.48
N CYS A 87 -8.95 26.08 7.30
CA CYS A 87 -8.31 24.81 7.58
C CYS A 87 -6.93 25.09 8.18
N SER A 88 -6.52 24.33 9.18
CA SER A 88 -5.22 24.49 9.84
C SER A 88 -4.51 23.14 9.92
N GLY A 89 -3.21 23.13 9.63
CA GLY A 89 -2.34 21.94 9.71
C GLY A 89 -0.93 22.29 10.19
N ILE A 90 -0.23 21.30 10.72
CA ILE A 90 1.17 21.42 11.14
C ILE A 90 2.04 21.04 9.94
N ILE A 91 2.97 21.92 9.57
CA ILE A 91 3.94 21.71 8.49
C ILE A 91 5.31 21.43 9.13
N PRO A 92 6.03 20.38 8.71
CA PRO A 92 7.35 20.01 9.25
C PRO A 92 8.47 20.89 8.68
N ALA A 93 8.28 22.22 8.75
CA ALA A 93 9.27 23.20 8.34
C ALA A 93 9.14 24.47 9.17
N SER A 94 10.23 25.24 9.24
CA SER A 94 10.25 26.52 9.92
C SER A 94 9.35 27.55 9.23
N LYS A 95 8.92 28.55 9.99
CA LYS A 95 8.09 29.66 9.46
C LYS A 95 8.76 30.33 8.26
N GLN A 96 10.09 30.43 8.28
CA GLN A 96 10.87 31.06 7.22
C GLN A 96 10.83 30.24 5.93
N GLU A 97 10.98 28.91 6.03
CA GLU A 97 10.93 27.98 4.90
C GLU A 97 9.54 27.92 4.27
N VAL A 98 8.49 27.81 5.09
CA VAL A 98 7.10 27.87 4.62
C VAL A 98 6.84 29.14 3.84
N MET A 99 7.27 30.30 4.38
CA MET A 99 7.12 31.57 3.68
C MET A 99 7.98 31.67 2.42
N LYS A 100 9.17 31.06 2.37
CA LYS A 100 10.01 31.01 1.17
C LYS A 100 9.29 30.25 0.05
N VAL A 101 8.66 29.12 0.36
CA VAL A 101 7.91 28.31 -0.61
C VAL A 101 6.65 29.01 -1.09
N LEU A 102 5.84 29.59 -0.19
CA LEU A 102 4.63 30.32 -0.56
C LEU A 102 4.92 31.50 -1.50
N LYS A 103 6.05 32.18 -1.31
CA LYS A 103 6.48 33.31 -2.16
C LYS A 103 6.84 32.88 -3.58
N GLN A 104 7.37 31.68 -3.79
CA GLN A 104 7.82 31.23 -5.11
C GLN A 104 6.62 30.83 -6.01
N PRO A 105 6.32 31.56 -7.10
CA PRO A 105 5.15 31.27 -7.95
C PRO A 105 5.18 29.88 -8.57
N PHE A 106 6.36 29.42 -8.98
CA PHE A 106 6.54 28.15 -9.68
C PHE A 106 6.39 26.94 -8.76
N LEU A 107 6.75 27.06 -7.47
CA LEU A 107 6.53 26.01 -6.47
C LEU A 107 5.04 25.80 -6.15
N LEU A 108 4.16 26.76 -6.47
CA LEU A 108 2.72 26.59 -6.32
C LEU A 108 2.20 25.35 -7.08
N LEU A 109 2.83 24.99 -8.20
CA LEU A 109 2.50 23.80 -8.99
C LEU A 109 2.87 22.49 -8.29
N GLU A 110 3.78 22.54 -7.33
CA GLU A 110 4.31 21.36 -6.64
C GLU A 110 3.44 20.98 -5.43
N TRP A 111 2.78 21.96 -4.79
CA TRP A 111 1.98 21.71 -3.57
C TRP A 111 0.48 22.02 -3.71
N ASP A 112 0.03 22.78 -4.72
CA ASP A 112 -1.40 23.07 -4.93
C ASP A 112 -1.97 22.23 -6.09
N PRO A 113 -2.67 21.11 -5.81
CA PRO A 113 -3.15 20.18 -6.85
C PRO A 113 -4.21 20.80 -7.77
N SER A 114 -4.81 21.93 -7.37
CA SER A 114 -5.80 22.63 -8.19
C SER A 114 -5.16 23.44 -9.31
N VAL A 115 -3.84 23.65 -9.28
CA VAL A 115 -3.12 24.53 -10.19
C VAL A 115 -2.52 23.76 -11.37
N LYS A 116 -2.82 24.19 -12.59
CA LYS A 116 -2.38 23.54 -13.83
C LYS A 116 -1.15 24.22 -14.44
N THR A 117 -1.17 25.55 -14.54
CA THR A 117 -0.03 26.35 -15.00
C THR A 117 0.05 27.66 -14.24
N VAL A 118 1.26 28.16 -14.03
CA VAL A 118 1.54 29.46 -13.44
C VAL A 118 2.48 30.22 -14.36
N SER A 119 2.16 31.48 -14.62
CA SER A 119 3.04 32.43 -15.30
C SER A 119 3.10 33.72 -14.49
N GLN A 120 4.30 34.19 -14.19
CA GLN A 120 4.48 35.44 -13.46
C GLN A 120 4.40 36.63 -14.43
N VAL A 121 3.65 37.66 -14.06
CA VAL A 121 3.38 38.82 -14.92
C VAL A 121 4.11 40.06 -14.42
N THR A 122 4.26 40.22 -13.09
CA THR A 122 4.97 41.37 -12.50
C THR A 122 5.47 41.05 -11.09
N THR A 123 6.70 41.45 -10.76
CA THR A 123 7.31 41.31 -9.42
C THR A 123 7.48 42.66 -8.73
N GLY A 124 7.26 42.68 -7.41
CA GLY A 124 7.62 43.78 -6.51
C GLY A 124 8.15 43.22 -5.19
N ASN A 125 8.67 44.08 -4.31
CA ASN A 125 9.39 43.63 -3.11
C ASN A 125 8.57 42.74 -2.16
N ASN A 126 7.31 43.12 -1.88
CA ASN A 126 6.40 42.38 -1.00
C ASN A 126 5.08 42.00 -1.68
N GLN A 127 5.07 42.02 -3.01
CA GLN A 127 3.88 41.70 -3.79
C GLN A 127 4.30 41.20 -5.17
N ASP A 128 3.47 40.34 -5.75
CA ASP A 128 3.57 40.03 -7.16
C ASP A 128 2.20 39.79 -7.78
N VAL A 129 2.18 39.72 -9.11
CA VAL A 129 1.00 39.37 -9.89
C VAL A 129 1.31 38.12 -10.71
N VAL A 130 0.50 37.09 -10.51
CA VAL A 130 0.64 35.79 -11.18
C VAL A 130 -0.64 35.46 -11.94
N SER A 131 -0.46 34.92 -13.14
CA SER A 131 -1.53 34.39 -13.97
C SER A 131 -1.54 32.86 -13.83
N VAL A 132 -2.67 32.30 -13.39
CA VAL A 132 -2.82 30.90 -12.98
C VAL A 132 -3.97 30.26 -13.72
N SER A 133 -3.77 29.03 -14.21
CA SER A 133 -4.86 28.18 -14.73
C SER A 133 -5.14 27.02 -13.79
N PHE A 134 -6.38 26.51 -13.80
CA PHE A 134 -6.86 25.53 -12.82
C PHE A 134 -7.20 24.19 -13.46
N ASN A 135 -6.97 23.11 -12.71
CA ASN A 135 -7.54 21.79 -12.97
C ASN A 135 -8.98 21.76 -12.44
N CYS A 136 -9.96 22.08 -13.30
CA CYS A 136 -11.37 21.99 -12.92
C CYS A 136 -11.84 20.54 -12.85
N SER A 137 -12.53 20.19 -11.76
CA SER A 137 -12.95 18.81 -11.51
C SER A 137 -14.39 18.54 -11.93
N SER A 138 -15.30 19.51 -11.81
CA SER A 138 -16.68 19.30 -12.27
C SER A 138 -16.80 19.27 -13.79
N PHE A 139 -17.75 18.47 -14.28
CA PHE A 139 -18.09 18.43 -15.70
C PHE A 139 -18.52 19.80 -16.22
N LEU A 140 -19.31 20.54 -15.44
CA LEU A 140 -19.77 21.88 -15.78
C LEU A 140 -18.59 22.84 -15.93
N ALA A 141 -17.66 22.87 -14.97
CA ALA A 141 -16.50 23.75 -15.06
C ALA A 141 -15.56 23.40 -16.22
N ARG A 142 -15.37 22.11 -16.52
CA ARG A 142 -14.60 21.67 -17.70
C ARG A 142 -15.27 22.05 -19.02
N ALA A 143 -16.58 21.83 -19.13
CA ALA A 143 -17.34 22.23 -20.31
C ALA A 143 -17.32 23.74 -20.51
N VAL A 144 -17.41 24.52 -19.42
CA VAL A 144 -17.31 25.99 -19.43
C VAL A 144 -15.93 26.44 -19.93
N LEU A 145 -14.84 25.85 -19.41
CA LEU A 145 -13.48 26.17 -19.84
C LEU A 145 -13.27 25.86 -21.33
N GLN A 146 -13.71 24.69 -21.79
CA GLN A 146 -13.61 24.28 -23.20
C GLN A 146 -14.41 25.21 -24.12
N LEU A 147 -15.65 25.56 -23.75
CA LEU A 147 -16.46 26.50 -24.52
C LEU A 147 -15.77 27.87 -24.60
N ARG A 148 -15.21 28.35 -23.49
CA ARG A 148 -14.53 29.64 -23.47
C ARG A 148 -13.27 29.66 -24.34
N GLU A 149 -12.50 28.58 -24.31
CA GLU A 149 -11.33 28.37 -25.17
C GLU A 149 -11.74 28.34 -26.66
N MET A 150 -12.83 27.64 -27.01
CA MET A 150 -13.37 27.61 -28.38
C MET A 150 -13.81 28.98 -28.92
N PHE A 151 -14.27 29.88 -28.04
CA PHE A 151 -14.65 31.24 -28.40
C PHE A 151 -13.54 32.28 -28.17
N GLY A 152 -12.29 31.85 -27.96
CA GLY A 152 -11.13 32.73 -27.79
C GLY A 152 -11.16 33.59 -26.52
N GLY A 153 -11.95 33.19 -25.53
CA GLY A 153 -12.01 33.87 -24.24
C GLY A 153 -10.81 33.53 -23.35
N GLU A 154 -10.39 34.48 -22.52
CA GLU A 154 -9.32 34.26 -21.55
C GLU A 154 -9.72 33.16 -20.54
N THR A 155 -8.80 32.24 -20.25
CA THR A 155 -9.01 31.08 -19.36
C THR A 155 -8.12 31.10 -18.11
N LYS A 156 -7.17 32.05 -18.04
CA LYS A 156 -6.27 32.22 -16.90
C LYS A 156 -6.82 33.25 -15.94
N ALA A 157 -6.67 32.99 -14.66
CA ALA A 157 -7.08 33.89 -13.59
C ALA A 157 -5.87 34.66 -13.06
N VAL A 158 -6.02 35.95 -12.79
CA VAL A 158 -4.90 36.82 -12.36
C VAL A 158 -5.01 37.10 -10.86
N TYR A 159 -4.01 36.66 -10.11
CA TYR A 159 -3.89 36.89 -8.67
C TYR A 159 -2.85 37.95 -8.37
N SER A 160 -3.18 38.86 -7.45
CA SER A 160 -2.20 39.63 -6.70
C SER A 160 -1.91 38.88 -5.42
N ARG A 161 -0.63 38.62 -5.18
CA ARG A 161 -0.15 38.00 -3.95
C ARG A 161 0.65 39.03 -3.19
N HIS A 162 0.46 39.07 -1.90
CA HIS A 162 1.10 39.98 -0.97
C HIS A 162 1.53 39.21 0.25
N TRP A 163 2.68 39.55 0.81
CA TRP A 163 3.17 38.93 2.03
C TRP A 163 3.69 39.98 2.98
N ASP A 164 3.38 39.79 4.25
CA ASP A 164 3.82 40.63 5.34
C ASP A 164 4.38 39.75 6.46
N THR A 165 5.55 40.12 6.94
CA THR A 165 6.19 39.49 8.09
C THR A 165 6.09 40.52 9.20
N ASP A 166 5.33 40.22 10.26
CA ASP A 166 5.09 41.19 11.33
C ASP A 166 6.43 41.47 12.05
N LEU A 167 7.10 42.54 11.64
CA LEU A 167 8.44 42.94 12.10
C LEU A 167 8.47 43.22 13.61
N LYS A 168 7.31 43.39 14.26
CA LYS A 168 7.20 43.75 15.68
C LYS A 168 7.11 42.56 16.62
N THR A 169 6.45 41.47 16.22
CA THR A 169 6.22 40.31 17.12
C THR A 169 7.06 39.10 16.76
N LYS A 170 7.66 39.02 15.56
CA LYS A 170 8.41 37.87 15.03
C LYS A 170 7.66 36.51 15.06
N SER A 171 6.45 36.43 15.60
CA SER A 171 5.74 35.16 15.85
C SER A 171 4.88 34.70 14.66
N GLU A 172 4.44 35.62 13.80
CA GLU A 172 3.49 35.33 12.71
C GLU A 172 3.94 35.93 11.37
N ALA A 173 3.68 35.19 10.29
CA ALA A 173 3.85 35.65 8.92
C ALA A 173 2.56 35.44 8.12
N TRP A 174 2.26 36.37 7.22
CA TRP A 174 1.03 36.40 6.44
C TRP A 174 1.34 36.33 4.96
N PHE A 175 0.62 35.47 4.24
CA PHE A 175 0.63 35.41 2.79
C PHE A 175 -0.80 35.46 2.28
N VAL A 176 -1.12 36.47 1.48
CA VAL A 176 -2.48 36.71 0.97
C VAL A 176 -2.44 36.74 -0.54
N SER A 177 -3.30 35.95 -1.17
CA SER A 177 -3.58 36.02 -2.60
C SER A 177 -5.03 36.41 -2.83
N SER A 178 -5.25 37.46 -3.60
CA SER A 178 -6.58 37.92 -4.03
C SER A 178 -6.61 38.17 -5.52
N PHE A 179 -7.77 37.99 -6.15
CA PHE A 179 -7.92 38.24 -7.57
C PHE A 179 -7.84 39.72 -7.94
N VAL A 180 -7.28 40.02 -9.11
CA VAL A 180 -7.11 41.38 -9.65
C VAL A 180 -8.00 41.59 -10.88
N GLU A 181 -7.98 40.66 -11.85
CA GLU A 181 -8.68 40.79 -13.14
C GLU A 181 -9.32 39.47 -13.65
N GLN A 182 -10.27 39.61 -14.60
CA GLN A 182 -11.49 38.81 -14.76
C GLN A 182 -11.39 37.47 -15.50
N VAL A 183 -11.10 36.37 -14.79
CA VAL A 183 -11.59 35.01 -15.10
C VAL A 183 -11.50 34.21 -13.80
N ILE A 184 -12.53 34.20 -12.97
CA ILE A 184 -12.51 33.32 -11.80
C ILE A 184 -13.37 32.10 -12.10
N PRO A 185 -12.80 30.87 -12.04
CA PRO A 185 -13.63 29.68 -12.08
C PRO A 185 -14.71 29.76 -10.99
N ALA A 186 -15.92 29.30 -11.27
CA ALA A 186 -16.97 29.23 -10.23
C ALA A 186 -16.54 28.40 -9.01
N GLU A 187 -15.58 27.48 -9.22
CA GLU A 187 -14.95 26.62 -8.21
C GLU A 187 -13.79 27.31 -7.45
N GLY A 188 -13.36 28.51 -7.87
CA GLY A 188 -12.21 29.24 -7.30
C GLY A 188 -12.53 30.04 -6.04
N SER A 189 -11.53 30.80 -5.56
CA SER A 189 -11.64 31.59 -4.33
C SER A 189 -11.29 33.07 -4.49
N LEU A 190 -12.22 33.97 -4.18
CA LEU A 190 -12.02 35.43 -4.17
C LEU A 190 -10.76 35.85 -3.40
N LEU A 191 -10.46 35.11 -2.33
CA LEU A 191 -9.34 35.34 -1.45
C LEU A 191 -8.84 34.01 -0.88
N SER A 192 -7.51 33.88 -0.78
CA SER A 192 -6.83 32.90 0.05
C SER A 192 -5.81 33.59 0.94
N CYS A 193 -5.79 33.23 2.21
CA CYS A 193 -4.93 33.85 3.22
C CYS A 193 -4.30 32.76 4.09
N PHE A 194 -2.97 32.66 4.06
CA PHE A 194 -2.19 31.79 4.91
C PHE A 194 -1.62 32.60 6.08
N LEU A 195 -1.92 32.17 7.29
CA LEU A 195 -1.22 32.55 8.51
C LEU A 195 -0.24 31.44 8.86
N VAL A 196 1.04 31.78 8.97
CA VAL A 196 2.11 30.88 9.39
C VAL A 196 2.60 31.33 10.76
N SER A 197 2.44 30.47 11.76
CA SER A 197 2.86 30.72 13.15
C SER A 197 3.95 29.75 13.56
N SER A 198 4.96 30.25 14.28
CA SER A 198 5.93 29.39 14.98
C SER A 198 5.22 28.59 16.07
N MET A 199 5.54 27.30 16.21
CA MET A 199 5.22 26.55 17.42
C MET A 199 6.37 26.75 18.41
N ASP A 200 6.16 27.38 19.56
CA ASP A 200 7.21 27.54 20.59
C ASP A 200 7.59 26.15 21.15
N ASN A 201 8.73 25.60 20.69
CA ASN A 201 9.31 24.32 21.16
C ASN A 201 10.66 24.54 21.85
N GLY A 202 10.80 25.59 22.67
CA GLY A 202 12.07 25.91 23.34
C GLY A 202 13.06 26.66 22.44
N ASP A 203 14.29 26.83 22.93
CA ASP A 203 15.30 27.78 22.41
C ASP A 203 15.87 27.47 21.01
N ASP A 204 15.47 26.35 20.39
CA ASP A 204 15.81 26.03 19.00
C ASP A 204 14.72 26.57 18.05
N GLU A 205 15.11 27.13 16.88
CA GLU A 205 14.12 27.55 15.88
C GLU A 205 13.19 26.37 15.57
N PRO A 206 11.86 26.52 15.73
CA PRO A 206 10.99 25.37 15.64
C PRO A 206 10.99 24.82 14.22
N ASN A 207 11.33 23.54 14.11
CA ASN A 207 11.27 22.76 12.87
C ASN A 207 9.82 22.54 12.38
N GLU A 208 8.82 23.05 13.10
CA GLU A 208 7.41 22.90 12.75
C GLU A 208 6.67 24.24 12.81
N SER A 209 5.78 24.45 11.85
CA SER A 209 4.93 25.63 11.76
C SER A 209 3.46 25.27 11.72
N LEU A 210 2.65 25.99 12.49
CA LEU A 210 1.20 25.93 12.33
C LEU A 210 0.79 26.82 11.16
N VAL A 211 0.23 26.23 10.11
CA VAL A 211 -0.29 26.95 8.95
C VAL A 211 -1.82 26.93 8.98
N SER A 212 -2.43 28.10 9.02
CA SER A 212 -3.88 28.29 8.93
C SER A 212 -4.25 28.98 7.62
N LEU A 213 -4.98 28.28 6.76
CA LEU A 213 -5.50 28.78 5.50
C LEU A 213 -6.96 29.22 5.67
N ILE A 214 -7.26 30.46 5.31
CA ILE A 214 -8.60 31.04 5.26
C ILE A 214 -8.96 31.34 3.81
N VAL A 215 -10.13 30.90 3.38
CA VAL A 215 -10.58 31.00 1.98
C VAL A 215 -11.99 31.56 1.90
N ALA A 216 -12.17 32.49 0.96
CA ALA A 216 -13.45 33.04 0.57
C ALA A 216 -13.81 32.53 -0.84
N PRO A 217 -14.74 31.57 -0.99
CA PRO A 217 -15.10 31.05 -2.31
C PRO A 217 -15.82 32.08 -3.18
N VAL A 218 -15.79 31.88 -4.49
CA VAL A 218 -16.56 32.71 -5.45
C VAL A 218 -18.05 32.45 -5.34
N SER A 219 -18.43 31.18 -5.21
CA SER A 219 -19.82 30.76 -5.02
C SER A 219 -19.87 29.58 -4.07
N GLU A 220 -20.70 29.67 -3.03
CA GLU A 220 -20.93 28.57 -2.09
C GLU A 220 -21.58 27.34 -2.76
N HIS A 221 -22.27 27.53 -3.89
CA HIS A 221 -22.97 26.46 -4.60
C HIS A 221 -22.04 25.66 -5.52
N PHE A 222 -20.96 26.29 -6.01
CA PHE A 222 -20.05 25.68 -6.98
C PHE A 222 -18.67 25.41 -6.39
N ALA A 223 -18.30 26.04 -5.27
CA ALA A 223 -16.98 25.89 -4.68
C ALA A 223 -16.79 24.51 -4.07
N LEU A 224 -15.70 23.87 -4.47
CA LEU A 224 -15.23 22.62 -3.88
C LEU A 224 -14.38 22.94 -2.65
N ILE A 225 -15.07 23.15 -1.52
CA ILE A 225 -14.44 23.59 -0.27
C ILE A 225 -13.25 22.72 0.16
N PRO A 226 -13.29 21.38 0.06
CA PRO A 226 -12.11 20.54 0.32
C PRO A 226 -10.89 20.89 -0.54
N GLN A 227 -11.08 21.07 -1.85
CA GLN A 227 -10.00 21.42 -2.78
C GLN A 227 -9.40 22.79 -2.47
N LEU A 228 -10.25 23.74 -2.10
CA LEU A 228 -9.83 25.09 -1.75
C LEU A 228 -9.12 25.18 -0.39
N THR A 229 -9.32 24.22 0.51
CA THR A 229 -8.83 24.28 1.90
C THR A 229 -7.88 23.13 2.23
N VAL A 230 -8.44 21.95 2.51
CA VAL A 230 -7.74 20.75 2.94
C VAL A 230 -6.68 20.30 1.93
N SER A 231 -7.01 20.22 0.64
CA SER A 231 -6.04 19.77 -0.38
C SER A 231 -4.80 20.66 -0.45
N ARG A 232 -4.93 21.96 -0.14
CA ARG A 232 -3.81 22.91 -0.17
C ARG A 232 -2.95 22.84 1.08
N ILE A 233 -3.55 22.62 2.25
CA ILE A 233 -2.79 22.38 3.49
C ILE A 233 -2.10 21.01 3.43
N ALA A 234 -2.79 19.97 2.99
CA ALA A 234 -2.23 18.63 2.83
C ALA A 234 -1.10 18.61 1.78
N GLY A 235 -1.27 19.30 0.65
CA GLY A 235 -0.21 19.43 -0.35
C GLY A 235 1.03 20.18 0.15
N LEU A 236 0.86 21.19 1.03
CA LEU A 236 2.00 21.81 1.72
C LEU A 236 2.68 20.85 2.70
N GLN A 237 1.91 20.05 3.45
CA GLN A 237 2.48 19.02 4.33
C GLN A 237 3.33 18.04 3.53
N ASP A 238 2.77 17.51 2.44
CA ASP A 238 3.43 16.55 1.57
C ASP A 238 4.70 17.12 0.93
N PHE A 239 4.63 18.34 0.39
CA PHE A 239 5.77 19.04 -0.19
C PHE A 239 6.93 19.13 0.79
N PHE A 240 6.69 19.54 2.04
CA PHE A 240 7.75 19.71 3.03
C PHE A 240 8.31 18.41 3.59
N THR A 241 7.57 17.29 3.52
CA THR A 241 8.13 15.96 3.81
C THR A 241 9.23 15.54 2.82
N HIS A 242 9.18 16.04 1.59
CA HIS A 242 10.11 15.66 0.51
C HIS A 242 11.10 16.77 0.13
N TYR A 243 10.83 18.00 0.56
CA TYR A 243 11.65 19.16 0.27
C TYR A 243 12.97 19.10 1.04
N LYS A 244 14.06 18.74 0.33
CA LYS A 244 15.43 18.90 0.84
C LYS A 244 15.91 20.29 0.44
N PRO A 245 16.13 21.23 1.38
CA PRO A 245 16.77 22.49 1.03
C PRO A 245 18.18 22.18 0.49
N ASP A 246 18.51 22.73 -0.68
CA ASP A 246 19.79 22.51 -1.39
C ASP A 246 20.99 22.57 -0.44
N GLN A 247 21.56 21.40 -0.10
CA GLN A 247 22.90 21.30 0.46
C GLN A 247 23.91 21.30 -0.70
N SER A 248 23.99 22.42 -1.42
CA SER A 248 25.05 22.64 -2.40
C SER A 248 25.55 24.06 -2.27
N HIS A 249 26.34 24.32 -1.23
CA HIS A 249 27.48 25.25 -1.21
C HIS A 249 28.25 25.11 0.11
N ALA A 250 28.92 23.97 0.28
CA ALA A 250 30.10 23.89 1.12
C ALA A 250 31.05 22.88 0.48
N ASN A 251 32.24 23.37 0.11
CA ASN A 251 33.38 22.64 -0.48
C ASN A 251 33.33 22.35 -1.99
N SER A 252 33.82 23.30 -2.80
CA SER A 252 35.02 23.03 -3.60
C SER A 252 35.56 24.34 -4.19
N VAL A 253 36.72 24.74 -3.67
CA VAL A 253 37.61 25.73 -4.26
C VAL A 253 38.31 25.10 -5.47
N GLY A 254 38.35 25.85 -6.57
CA GLY A 254 39.42 25.80 -7.58
C GLY A 254 39.31 24.73 -8.67
N SER A 255 38.95 25.15 -9.89
CA SER A 255 39.89 25.28 -11.02
C SER A 255 39.14 25.46 -12.35
N GLU A 256 39.70 26.32 -13.18
CA GLU A 256 39.14 26.88 -14.42
C GLU A 256 38.91 25.86 -15.56
N PRO A 257 38.06 26.21 -16.54
CA PRO A 257 37.64 25.33 -17.63
C PRO A 257 38.58 25.43 -18.84
N SER A 258 38.72 24.35 -19.60
CA SER A 258 39.21 24.45 -20.99
C SER A 258 38.51 23.48 -21.96
N ASN A 259 37.70 24.09 -22.81
CA ASN A 259 37.53 23.88 -24.26
C ASN A 259 37.10 22.51 -24.82
N ILE A 260 35.83 22.54 -25.21
CA ILE A 260 35.11 21.86 -26.30
C ILE A 260 35.96 21.57 -27.56
N SER A 261 35.79 20.37 -28.13
CA SER A 261 35.52 20.23 -29.58
C SER A 261 34.77 18.93 -29.91
N LEU A 262 33.72 19.09 -30.71
CA LEU A 262 32.82 18.08 -31.28
C LEU A 262 33.34 17.61 -32.66
N SER A 263 33.26 16.30 -32.92
CA SER A 263 33.00 15.64 -34.24
C SER A 263 33.22 14.13 -34.03
N GLY A 264 32.47 13.15 -34.55
CA GLY A 264 31.56 13.05 -35.68
C GLY A 264 31.80 11.68 -36.35
N ASN A 265 30.72 10.91 -36.53
CA ASN A 265 30.49 9.77 -37.44
C ASN A 265 31.23 8.41 -37.33
N ASP A 266 30.37 7.38 -37.29
CA ASP A 266 30.25 6.15 -38.11
C ASP A 266 31.25 4.96 -38.04
N ASN A 267 30.63 3.80 -37.78
CA ASN A 267 30.78 2.46 -38.37
C ASN A 267 32.16 1.77 -38.38
N HIS A 268 32.26 0.60 -37.71
CA HIS A 268 32.25 -0.72 -38.37
C HIS A 268 32.52 -1.89 -37.40
N VAL A 269 31.85 -3.00 -37.71
CA VAL A 269 31.99 -4.38 -37.24
C VAL A 269 33.40 -4.94 -37.51
N THR A 270 34.03 -5.65 -36.55
CA THR A 270 34.50 -7.07 -36.71
C THR A 270 35.12 -7.65 -35.44
N GLN A 271 34.79 -8.92 -35.19
CA GLN A 271 35.52 -9.88 -34.34
C GLN A 271 36.96 -10.04 -34.81
N LEU A 272 37.91 -10.29 -33.89
CA LEU A 272 38.70 -11.54 -33.90
C LEU A 272 39.55 -11.70 -32.63
N GLU A 273 39.66 -12.98 -32.27
CA GLU A 273 40.35 -13.59 -31.15
C GLU A 273 41.88 -13.35 -31.15
N SER A 274 42.49 -13.49 -29.96
CA SER A 274 43.46 -14.57 -29.66
C SER A 274 44.65 -14.16 -28.77
N ILE A 275 44.76 -14.92 -27.65
CA ILE A 275 45.96 -15.64 -27.17
C ILE A 275 47.18 -14.85 -26.64
N ASN A 276 47.44 -15.06 -25.34
CA ASN A 276 48.68 -15.55 -24.71
C ASN A 276 48.44 -15.54 -23.19
N GLN A 277 48.15 -16.63 -22.47
CA GLN A 277 48.93 -17.85 -22.13
C GLN A 277 50.33 -17.65 -21.52
N THR A 278 50.55 -18.49 -20.50
CA THR A 278 51.76 -18.83 -19.72
C THR A 278 51.97 -18.03 -18.42
N GLY A 279 52.09 -18.64 -17.24
CA GLY A 279 52.06 -20.05 -16.85
C GLY A 279 52.62 -20.25 -15.43
N VAL A 280 52.07 -21.25 -14.72
CA VAL A 280 52.74 -22.28 -13.86
C VAL A 280 53.66 -21.77 -12.72
N GLY A 281 53.59 -22.22 -11.47
CA GLY A 281 52.89 -23.34 -10.82
C GLY A 281 53.53 -23.67 -9.46
N ASP A 282 52.88 -24.58 -8.75
CA ASP A 282 53.35 -25.44 -7.64
C ASP A 282 53.60 -24.84 -6.25
N LEU A 283 53.47 -25.54 -5.11
CA LEU A 283 52.64 -26.64 -4.56
C LEU A 283 53.36 -27.10 -3.27
N LEU A 284 52.61 -27.58 -2.26
CA LEU A 284 53.03 -28.33 -1.05
C LEU A 284 53.63 -27.49 0.10
N GLY A 285 53.37 -27.75 1.39
CA GLY A 285 52.71 -28.84 2.11
C GLY A 285 52.66 -28.51 3.62
N GLY A 286 51.82 -29.22 4.38
CA GLY A 286 51.37 -28.81 5.73
C GLY A 286 52.17 -29.32 6.93
N ALA A 287 51.62 -29.11 8.14
CA ALA A 287 51.84 -29.91 9.34
C ALA A 287 50.78 -29.56 10.42
N VAL A 288 50.48 -30.58 11.23
CA VAL A 288 49.47 -30.67 12.30
C VAL A 288 50.07 -30.23 13.64
N ASP A 289 49.26 -29.70 14.57
CA ASP A 289 49.46 -29.97 16.01
C ASP A 289 48.16 -29.94 16.82
N LEU A 290 48.10 -30.78 17.84
CA LEU A 290 47.00 -31.07 18.77
C LEU A 290 47.29 -30.44 20.14
N THR A 291 46.27 -30.04 20.92
CA THR A 291 46.12 -30.32 22.39
C THR A 291 44.86 -29.70 23.03
N ASP A 292 44.05 -30.59 23.64
CA ASP A 292 43.29 -30.62 24.90
C ASP A 292 42.48 -29.43 25.53
N ASP A 293 41.17 -29.74 25.73
CA ASP A 293 40.31 -29.72 26.93
C ASP A 293 40.28 -28.56 27.97
N ASN A 294 39.12 -27.87 28.11
CA ASN A 294 38.11 -28.07 29.18
C ASN A 294 37.07 -26.92 29.35
N LYS A 295 35.79 -27.31 29.38
CA LYS A 295 34.62 -26.89 30.22
C LYS A 295 34.24 -25.42 30.54
N MET A 296 32.94 -25.18 30.31
CA MET A 296 31.89 -24.51 31.14
C MET A 296 31.34 -23.11 30.76
N ILE A 297 30.08 -23.14 30.29
CA ILE A 297 28.88 -22.34 30.68
C ILE A 297 29.06 -20.82 30.91
N LYS A 298 28.46 -20.01 30.01
CA LYS A 298 27.45 -18.96 30.34
C LYS A 298 26.92 -18.21 29.10
N ARG A 299 25.60 -17.93 29.17
CA ARG A 299 24.77 -16.90 28.51
C ARG A 299 25.44 -15.87 27.59
N GLY A 300 24.76 -15.62 26.46
CA GLY A 300 24.48 -14.26 25.98
C GLY A 300 24.84 -13.99 24.52
N LYS A 301 23.89 -13.35 23.82
CA LYS A 301 23.94 -12.71 22.50
C LYS A 301 23.79 -13.62 21.28
N GLU A 302 22.69 -13.37 20.56
CA GLU A 302 22.57 -13.59 19.12
C GLU A 302 23.79 -12.96 18.44
N SER A 303 24.70 -13.82 17.99
CA SER A 303 25.75 -13.46 17.06
C SER A 303 25.23 -13.72 15.66
N VAL A 304 25.25 -12.70 14.81
CA VAL A 304 25.13 -12.84 13.37
C VAL A 304 26.15 -13.88 12.91
N VAL A 305 25.66 -15.04 12.47
CA VAL A 305 26.49 -16.14 11.98
C VAL A 305 27.02 -15.75 10.61
N SER A 306 28.35 -15.64 10.50
CA SER A 306 29.05 -15.58 9.22
C SER A 306 28.75 -16.86 8.42
N ASP A 307 28.44 -16.72 7.13
CA ASP A 307 28.15 -17.80 6.15
C ASP A 307 29.19 -18.93 6.06
N SER A 308 30.32 -18.83 6.77
CA SER A 308 31.42 -19.80 6.75
C SER A 308 31.16 -21.11 7.52
N HIS A 309 30.11 -21.19 8.34
CA HIS A 309 29.77 -22.40 9.14
C HIS A 309 28.51 -23.17 8.68
N LEU A 310 27.80 -22.71 7.65
CA LEU A 310 26.64 -23.42 7.11
C LEU A 310 27.06 -24.63 6.27
N PRO A 311 26.38 -25.79 6.38
CA PRO A 311 26.53 -26.89 5.44
C PRO A 311 26.41 -26.40 4.01
N GLU A 312 27.23 -26.93 3.10
CA GLU A 312 27.34 -26.46 1.72
C GLU A 312 25.97 -26.35 1.02
N PHE A 313 25.09 -27.33 1.23
CA PHE A 313 23.75 -27.37 0.64
C PHE A 313 22.77 -26.30 1.16
N LEU A 314 23.08 -25.63 2.29
CA LEU A 314 22.29 -24.51 2.83
C LEU A 314 22.84 -23.14 2.44
N ARG A 315 23.96 -23.08 1.72
CA ARG A 315 24.49 -21.80 1.21
C ARG A 315 23.51 -21.20 0.20
N SER A 316 23.37 -19.88 0.23
CA SER A 316 22.49 -19.14 -0.67
C SER A 316 22.69 -19.49 -2.14
N GLU A 317 23.94 -19.66 -2.58
CA GLU A 317 24.28 -20.07 -3.95
C GLU A 317 23.71 -21.44 -4.32
N SER A 318 23.75 -22.41 -3.40
CA SER A 318 23.21 -23.75 -3.63
C SER A 318 21.69 -23.72 -3.71
N LEU A 319 21.02 -23.00 -2.81
CA LEU A 319 19.57 -22.87 -2.81
C LEU A 319 19.06 -22.17 -4.07
N GLU A 320 19.72 -21.09 -4.49
CA GLU A 320 19.39 -20.37 -5.72
C GLU A 320 19.61 -21.25 -6.95
N GLY A 321 20.71 -22.02 -6.97
CA GLY A 321 20.98 -23.00 -8.02
C GLY A 321 19.88 -24.06 -8.16
N MET A 322 19.27 -24.49 -7.05
CA MET A 322 18.12 -25.42 -7.09
C MET A 322 16.89 -24.77 -7.73
N LEU A 323 16.57 -23.53 -7.36
CA LEU A 323 15.44 -22.79 -7.93
C LEU A 323 15.63 -22.55 -9.43
N GLN A 324 16.85 -22.19 -9.84
CA GLN A 324 17.18 -21.97 -11.25
C GLN A 324 16.98 -23.25 -12.09
N LYS A 325 17.45 -24.42 -11.61
CA LYS A 325 17.22 -25.70 -12.32
C LYS A 325 15.73 -26.00 -12.53
N VAL A 326 14.90 -25.75 -11.51
CA VAL A 326 13.44 -25.92 -11.60
C VAL A 326 12.85 -24.94 -12.60
N MET A 327 13.31 -23.69 -12.59
CA MET A 327 12.86 -22.66 -13.52
C MET A 327 13.20 -22.95 -14.98
N ASP A 328 14.41 -23.44 -15.24
CA ASP A 328 14.83 -23.82 -16.59
C ASP A 328 13.91 -24.90 -17.17
N ILE A 329 13.56 -25.92 -16.37
CA ILE A 329 12.62 -26.97 -16.79
C ILE A 329 11.19 -26.39 -16.95
N TYR A 330 10.78 -25.50 -16.05
CA TYR A 330 9.46 -24.88 -16.10
C TYR A 330 9.24 -24.03 -17.36
N GLN A 331 10.27 -23.37 -17.89
CA GLN A 331 10.16 -22.51 -19.08
C GLN A 331 10.16 -23.25 -20.42
N VAL A 332 10.67 -24.49 -20.45
CA VAL A 332 10.74 -25.33 -21.66
C VAL A 332 9.38 -25.59 -22.30
N THR A 333 9.36 -25.64 -23.64
CA THR A 333 8.20 -26.05 -24.47
C THR A 333 8.57 -27.23 -25.39
N GLU A 334 7.57 -27.85 -26.03
CA GLU A 334 7.81 -28.95 -26.98
C GLU A 334 8.78 -28.53 -28.09
N GLY A 335 9.75 -29.39 -28.40
CA GLY A 335 10.74 -29.15 -29.47
C GLY A 335 11.95 -28.31 -29.06
N THR A 336 11.95 -27.70 -27.86
CA THR A 336 13.14 -27.06 -27.28
C THR A 336 14.00 -28.11 -26.57
N ASP A 337 15.34 -28.04 -26.67
CA ASP A 337 16.31 -28.89 -25.96
C ASP A 337 16.01 -30.41 -25.92
N ASN A 338 15.51 -30.95 -27.03
CA ASN A 338 15.10 -32.36 -27.17
C ASN A 338 13.94 -32.79 -26.26
N TRP A 339 13.11 -31.85 -25.79
CA TRP A 339 11.86 -32.17 -25.10
C TRP A 339 10.78 -32.60 -26.10
N ILE A 340 10.24 -33.79 -25.86
CA ILE A 340 9.30 -34.48 -26.73
C ILE A 340 7.98 -34.61 -25.99
N SER A 341 6.88 -34.21 -26.63
CA SER A 341 5.54 -34.45 -26.10
C SER A 341 5.23 -35.95 -26.05
N GLN A 342 4.76 -36.42 -24.90
CA GLN A 342 4.22 -37.77 -24.72
C GLN A 342 2.69 -37.79 -24.93
N GLY A 343 2.10 -36.66 -25.33
CA GLY A 343 0.66 -36.47 -25.50
C GLY A 343 -0.05 -36.02 -24.22
N SER A 344 -1.35 -35.75 -24.36
CA SER A 344 -2.23 -35.36 -23.26
C SER A 344 -3.05 -36.55 -22.80
N THR A 345 -2.90 -36.97 -21.54
CA THR A 345 -3.62 -38.12 -20.97
C THR A 345 -4.18 -37.76 -19.60
N LYS A 346 -5.49 -38.01 -19.37
CA LYS A 346 -6.19 -37.68 -18.11
C LYS A 346 -6.04 -36.19 -17.69
N GLY A 347 -5.98 -35.27 -18.64
CA GLY A 347 -5.77 -33.84 -18.38
C GLY A 347 -4.36 -33.48 -17.90
N LEU A 348 -3.37 -34.32 -18.22
CA LEU A 348 -1.95 -34.05 -18.04
C LEU A 348 -1.29 -33.85 -19.40
N ASP A 349 -0.60 -32.73 -19.56
CA ASP A 349 0.33 -32.53 -20.67
C ASP A 349 1.73 -32.92 -20.21
N ILE A 350 2.30 -33.97 -20.83
CA ILE A 350 3.58 -34.54 -20.42
C ILE A 350 4.64 -34.27 -21.48
N LEU A 351 5.71 -33.62 -21.07
CA LEU A 351 6.95 -33.51 -21.84
C LEU A 351 8.01 -34.42 -21.24
N LYS A 352 8.81 -35.03 -22.12
CA LYS A 352 9.94 -35.89 -21.76
C LYS A 352 11.20 -35.39 -22.46
N ARG A 353 12.30 -35.25 -21.73
CA ARG A 353 13.64 -35.08 -22.30
C ARG A 353 14.46 -36.35 -22.10
N PRO A 354 14.84 -37.05 -23.18
CA PRO A 354 15.82 -38.12 -23.10
C PRO A 354 17.20 -37.59 -22.66
N PRO A 355 18.07 -38.45 -22.09
CA PRO A 355 19.43 -38.05 -21.74
C PRO A 355 20.24 -37.66 -22.99
N MET A 356 20.98 -36.56 -22.92
CA MET A 356 21.88 -36.13 -23.99
C MET A 356 23.20 -36.91 -23.97
N ALA A 357 23.95 -36.87 -25.08
CA ALA A 357 25.25 -37.55 -25.18
C ALA A 357 26.22 -37.03 -24.11
N GLY A 358 26.70 -37.93 -23.24
CA GLY A 358 27.57 -37.58 -22.11
C GLY A 358 26.84 -37.33 -20.78
N GLU A 359 25.51 -37.20 -20.79
CA GLU A 359 24.71 -37.16 -19.55
C GLU A 359 24.46 -38.57 -18.99
N ARG A 360 24.18 -38.66 -17.68
CA ARG A 360 23.65 -39.89 -17.08
C ARG A 360 22.31 -40.27 -17.75
N PRO A 361 22.01 -41.58 -17.93
CA PRO A 361 20.98 -42.07 -18.85
C PRO A 361 19.54 -41.96 -18.29
N TRP A 362 19.21 -40.85 -17.63
CA TRP A 362 17.94 -40.68 -16.94
C TRP A 362 17.08 -39.64 -17.65
N ASP A 363 15.88 -40.07 -18.01
CA ASP A 363 14.86 -39.21 -18.60
C ASP A 363 14.44 -38.13 -17.59
N CYS A 364 14.26 -36.90 -18.08
CA CYS A 364 13.63 -35.82 -17.32
C CYS A 364 12.17 -35.70 -17.74
N TYR A 365 11.27 -35.55 -16.78
CA TYR A 365 9.85 -35.39 -17.05
C TYR A 365 9.32 -34.07 -16.51
N LYS A 366 8.36 -33.52 -17.25
CA LYS A 366 7.56 -32.35 -16.90
C LYS A 366 6.11 -32.69 -17.19
N ALA A 367 5.25 -32.54 -16.19
CA ALA A 367 3.82 -32.77 -16.31
C ALA A 367 3.09 -31.50 -15.88
N THR A 368 2.13 -31.04 -16.68
CA THR A 368 1.33 -29.86 -16.36
C THR A 368 -0.14 -30.23 -16.28
N SER A 369 -0.83 -29.73 -15.26
CA SER A 369 -2.28 -29.83 -15.13
C SER A 369 -2.86 -28.53 -14.56
N VAL A 370 -4.16 -28.35 -14.78
CA VAL A 370 -4.94 -27.31 -14.10
C VAL A 370 -5.62 -27.93 -12.90
N ILE A 371 -5.47 -27.33 -11.73
CA ILE A 371 -6.09 -27.78 -10.47
C ILE A 371 -6.98 -26.67 -9.93
N ASN A 372 -8.26 -26.98 -9.68
CA ASN A 372 -9.30 -26.01 -9.35
C ASN A 372 -9.61 -25.93 -7.85
N VAL A 373 -8.57 -25.65 -7.06
CA VAL A 373 -8.65 -25.50 -5.60
C VAL A 373 -7.83 -24.28 -5.15
N PRO A 374 -8.08 -23.74 -3.94
CA PRO A 374 -7.30 -22.63 -3.39
C PRO A 374 -5.80 -22.98 -3.17
N LEU A 375 -4.94 -21.97 -3.20
CA LEU A 375 -3.47 -22.15 -3.12
C LEU A 375 -3.00 -22.86 -1.84
N ASP A 376 -3.60 -22.55 -0.69
CA ASP A 376 -3.29 -23.19 0.59
C ASP A 376 -3.47 -24.72 0.52
N TYR A 377 -4.51 -25.19 -0.17
CA TYR A 377 -4.71 -26.62 -0.39
C TYR A 377 -3.58 -27.23 -1.22
N ILE A 378 -3.19 -26.56 -2.31
CA ILE A 378 -2.11 -27.03 -3.19
C ILE A 378 -0.80 -27.12 -2.42
N LEU A 379 -0.42 -26.06 -1.71
CA LEU A 379 0.86 -25.98 -0.99
C LEU A 379 1.00 -27.06 0.08
N ALA A 380 -0.05 -27.27 0.89
CA ALA A 380 -0.04 -28.33 1.89
C ALA A 380 0.18 -29.71 1.24
N TYR A 381 -0.61 -30.02 0.21
CA TYR A 381 -0.60 -31.34 -0.43
C TYR A 381 0.72 -31.66 -1.15
N ILE A 382 1.43 -30.65 -1.69
CA ILE A 382 2.71 -30.85 -2.40
C ILE A 382 3.95 -30.77 -1.48
N TYR A 383 3.85 -30.06 -0.34
CA TYR A 383 5.01 -29.77 0.52
C TYR A 383 5.06 -30.62 1.79
N GLU A 384 3.91 -30.86 2.43
CA GLU A 384 3.87 -31.62 3.69
C GLU A 384 3.87 -33.14 3.45
N LEU A 385 4.70 -33.85 4.23
CA LEU A 385 4.90 -35.30 4.06
C LEU A 385 3.66 -36.11 4.42
N ASP A 386 2.82 -35.61 5.32
CA ASP A 386 1.61 -36.28 5.80
C ASP A 386 0.63 -36.59 4.65
N PHE A 387 0.60 -35.75 3.62
CA PHE A 387 -0.29 -35.92 2.46
C PHE A 387 0.37 -36.66 1.29
N ARG A 388 1.69 -36.85 1.31
CA ARG A 388 2.44 -37.44 0.17
C ARG A 388 1.95 -38.83 -0.20
N GLY A 389 1.64 -39.65 0.80
CA GLY A 389 1.12 -41.01 0.60
C GLY A 389 -0.28 -41.07 0.01
N GLU A 390 -1.00 -39.95 -0.03
CA GLU A 390 -2.31 -39.90 -0.67
C GLU A 390 -2.19 -39.97 -2.19
N TRP A 391 -1.19 -39.33 -2.80
CA TRP A 391 -1.11 -39.18 -4.25
C TRP A 391 0.08 -39.88 -4.91
N ASP A 392 1.11 -40.27 -4.15
CA ASP A 392 2.27 -41.02 -4.63
C ASP A 392 2.16 -42.49 -4.20
N ASP A 393 1.61 -43.37 -5.05
CA ASP A 393 1.43 -44.78 -4.70
C ASP A 393 2.76 -45.53 -4.46
N MET A 394 3.88 -45.03 -4.98
CA MET A 394 5.18 -45.66 -4.71
C MET A 394 5.74 -45.24 -3.34
N PHE A 395 5.25 -44.15 -2.76
CA PHE A 395 5.66 -43.69 -1.43
C PHE A 395 5.27 -44.71 -0.36
N LEU A 396 6.23 -45.06 0.49
CA LEU A 396 6.01 -45.96 1.62
C LEU A 396 5.83 -45.17 2.92
N LYS A 397 6.73 -44.23 3.18
CA LYS A 397 6.70 -43.31 4.34
C LYS A 397 7.77 -42.23 4.19
N GLY A 398 7.67 -41.18 4.98
CA GLY A 398 8.69 -40.15 5.07
C GLY A 398 8.82 -39.62 6.49
N GLU A 399 9.95 -39.00 6.78
CA GLU A 399 10.21 -38.29 8.03
C GLU A 399 11.00 -37.01 7.74
N THR A 400 10.67 -35.93 8.45
CA THR A 400 11.50 -34.72 8.44
C THR A 400 12.71 -34.96 9.34
N VAL A 401 13.88 -35.03 8.71
CA VAL A 401 15.17 -35.24 9.38
C VAL A 401 15.58 -33.96 10.09
N GLU A 402 15.45 -32.83 9.40
CA GLU A 402 15.77 -31.50 9.90
C GLU A 402 14.80 -30.48 9.33
N GLU A 403 14.20 -29.67 10.21
CA GLU A 403 13.46 -28.49 9.80
C GLU A 403 14.36 -27.28 10.06
N ILE A 404 14.86 -26.67 8.98
CA ILE A 404 15.69 -25.46 9.06
C ILE A 404 14.77 -24.26 9.33
N ASP A 405 13.70 -24.17 8.57
CA ASP A 405 12.60 -23.23 8.75
C ASP A 405 11.31 -23.83 8.14
N PRO A 406 10.12 -23.22 8.34
CA PRO A 406 8.86 -23.79 7.86
C PRO A 406 8.77 -24.03 6.34
N ILE A 407 9.64 -23.40 5.54
CA ILE A 407 9.71 -23.49 4.08
C ILE A 407 11.05 -24.05 3.58
N THR A 408 11.86 -24.66 4.48
CA THR A 408 13.13 -25.30 4.17
C THR A 408 13.32 -26.53 5.07
N LYS A 409 13.12 -27.72 4.50
CA LYS A 409 13.14 -29.00 5.24
C LYS A 409 14.08 -30.00 4.59
N VAL A 410 14.84 -30.76 5.38
CA VAL A 410 15.52 -31.98 4.96
C VAL A 410 14.65 -33.16 5.33
N ASN A 411 14.25 -33.93 4.34
CA ASN A 411 13.34 -35.06 4.47
C ASN A 411 14.02 -36.36 4.05
N ARG A 412 13.67 -37.43 4.75
CA ARG A 412 13.95 -38.80 4.31
C ARG A 412 12.67 -39.37 3.72
N LEU A 413 12.73 -39.84 2.47
CA LEU A 413 11.59 -40.47 1.78
C LEU A 413 11.92 -41.93 1.48
N GLU A 414 11.06 -42.87 1.89
CA GLU A 414 11.21 -44.29 1.59
C GLU A 414 10.13 -44.74 0.59
N TYR A 415 10.52 -45.56 -0.38
CA TYR A 415 9.67 -45.99 -1.50
C TYR A 415 9.59 -47.52 -1.61
N LYS A 416 8.40 -48.00 -2.02
CA LYS A 416 8.07 -49.43 -2.15
C LYS A 416 9.03 -50.13 -3.13
N PRO A 417 9.50 -51.37 -2.83
CA PRO A 417 10.33 -52.16 -3.75
C PRO A 417 9.63 -52.41 -5.10
N GLN A 418 10.36 -52.23 -6.19
CA GLN A 418 9.88 -52.49 -7.55
C GLN A 418 10.55 -53.76 -8.08
N TRP A 419 9.86 -54.90 -7.99
CA TRP A 419 10.42 -56.20 -8.34
C TRP A 419 11.04 -56.20 -9.76
N PRO A 420 12.28 -56.71 -9.93
CA PRO A 420 13.09 -57.48 -8.99
C PRO A 420 14.04 -56.64 -8.09
N ALA A 421 13.83 -55.33 -7.96
CA ALA A 421 14.72 -54.44 -7.25
C ALA A 421 14.23 -54.08 -5.83
N SER A 422 15.18 -53.80 -4.92
CA SER A 422 14.94 -53.43 -3.52
C SER A 422 14.20 -52.09 -3.36
N GLY A 423 13.75 -51.78 -2.14
CA GLY A 423 13.23 -50.45 -1.80
C GLY A 423 14.30 -49.37 -1.96
N ARG A 424 13.88 -48.12 -2.18
CA ARG A 424 14.75 -46.95 -2.26
C ARG A 424 14.48 -46.01 -1.11
N ASP A 425 15.52 -45.38 -0.58
CA ASP A 425 15.38 -44.15 0.21
C ASP A 425 16.01 -42.96 -0.50
N PHE A 426 15.53 -41.77 -0.16
CA PHE A 426 16.07 -40.49 -0.59
C PHE A 426 16.31 -39.62 0.63
N CYS A 427 17.42 -38.90 0.65
CA CYS A 427 17.66 -37.79 1.56
C CYS A 427 17.60 -36.52 0.73
N VAL A 428 16.59 -35.67 0.96
CA VAL A 428 16.27 -34.55 0.08
C VAL A 428 16.12 -33.28 0.88
N ILE A 429 16.70 -32.19 0.41
CA ILE A 429 16.31 -30.85 0.83
C ILE A 429 15.13 -30.41 -0.02
N ALA A 430 14.11 -29.81 0.60
CA ALA A 430 12.94 -29.25 -0.05
C ALA A 430 12.77 -27.79 0.38
N ILE A 431 12.88 -26.88 -0.59
CA ILE A 431 12.63 -25.45 -0.38
C ILE A 431 11.34 -25.02 -1.06
N LEU A 432 10.59 -24.18 -0.37
CA LEU A 432 9.39 -23.52 -0.88
C LEU A 432 9.66 -22.02 -0.99
N ARG A 433 9.62 -21.45 -2.20
CA ARG A 433 9.93 -20.04 -2.47
C ARG A 433 8.99 -19.46 -3.53
N GLU A 434 8.73 -18.15 -3.44
CA GLU A 434 8.17 -17.38 -4.55
C GLU A 434 9.35 -16.99 -5.46
N ILE A 435 9.28 -17.39 -6.72
CA ILE A 435 10.36 -17.26 -7.71
C ILE A 435 10.09 -16.16 -8.74
N ASP A 436 8.83 -15.74 -8.87
CA ASP A 436 8.35 -14.61 -9.68
C ASP A 436 6.98 -14.20 -9.12
N GLU A 437 6.45 -13.04 -9.50
CA GLU A 437 5.18 -12.51 -8.98
C GLU A 437 4.01 -13.52 -9.14
N GLY A 438 3.59 -14.13 -8.02
CA GLY A 438 2.52 -15.14 -8.03
C GLY A 438 2.91 -16.48 -8.65
N VAL A 439 4.21 -16.75 -8.80
CA VAL A 439 4.76 -18.05 -9.21
C VAL A 439 5.53 -18.64 -8.04
N ILE A 440 5.05 -19.77 -7.54
CA ILE A 440 5.61 -20.42 -6.35
C ILE A 440 6.27 -21.73 -6.77
N ALA A 441 7.51 -21.96 -6.32
CA ALA A 441 8.25 -23.17 -6.56
C ALA A 441 8.47 -23.96 -5.25
N VAL A 442 8.24 -25.26 -5.33
CA VAL A 442 8.87 -26.25 -4.45
C VAL A 442 10.03 -26.84 -5.24
N ALA A 443 11.27 -26.66 -4.78
CA ALA A 443 12.45 -27.28 -5.37
C ALA A 443 13.02 -28.34 -4.43
N SER A 444 13.41 -29.48 -4.97
CA SER A 444 13.97 -30.59 -4.23
C SER A 444 15.20 -31.19 -4.92
N GLU A 445 16.24 -31.44 -4.14
CA GLU A 445 17.50 -32.05 -4.59
C GLU A 445 18.04 -32.98 -3.51
N ALA A 446 18.82 -33.98 -3.93
CA ALA A 446 19.50 -34.89 -3.01
C ALA A 446 20.57 -34.16 -2.18
N VAL A 447 20.68 -34.52 -0.91
CA VAL A 447 21.62 -33.93 0.04
C VAL A 447 22.23 -35.01 0.92
N GLU A 448 23.52 -34.86 1.26
CA GLU A 448 24.17 -35.64 2.30
C GLU A 448 23.92 -35.01 3.66
N HIS A 449 23.42 -35.81 4.61
CA HIS A 449 23.05 -35.32 5.94
C HIS A 449 23.42 -36.34 7.00
N GLU A 450 24.15 -35.92 8.04
CA GLU A 450 24.67 -36.82 9.09
C GLU A 450 23.55 -37.60 9.79
N ARG A 451 22.40 -36.95 10.02
CA ARG A 451 21.21 -37.57 10.62
C ARG A 451 20.40 -38.45 9.66
N CYS A 452 20.80 -38.54 8.38
CA CYS A 452 20.14 -39.38 7.36
C CYS A 452 21.12 -40.32 6.62
N PRO A 453 21.84 -41.19 7.35
CA PRO A 453 22.78 -42.12 6.72
C PRO A 453 22.05 -43.18 5.88
N GLU A 454 22.78 -43.79 4.94
CA GLU A 454 22.28 -44.92 4.15
C GLU A 454 21.92 -46.11 5.06
N LYS A 455 20.78 -46.76 4.79
CA LYS A 455 20.33 -47.93 5.56
C LYS A 455 20.66 -49.23 4.81
N LYS A 456 21.13 -50.23 5.54
CA LYS A 456 21.37 -51.58 5.01
C LYS A 456 20.05 -52.21 4.55
N GLY A 457 20.03 -52.73 3.32
CA GLY A 457 18.87 -53.45 2.75
C GLY A 457 17.94 -52.61 1.87
N ILE A 458 18.18 -51.30 1.79
CA ILE A 458 17.55 -50.39 0.82
C ILE A 458 18.65 -49.61 0.07
N VAL A 459 18.34 -49.12 -1.13
CA VAL A 459 19.31 -48.41 -1.97
C VAL A 459 19.05 -46.90 -1.88
N ARG A 460 20.07 -46.11 -1.56
CA ARG A 460 19.99 -44.65 -1.62
C ARG A 460 19.91 -44.19 -3.07
N ALA A 461 18.79 -43.57 -3.42
CA ALA A 461 18.57 -42.94 -4.71
C ALA A 461 18.72 -41.41 -4.59
N GLU A 462 18.91 -40.74 -5.72
CA GLU A 462 19.14 -39.29 -5.78
C GLU A 462 18.04 -38.62 -6.61
N ILE A 463 17.41 -37.59 -6.05
CA ILE A 463 16.68 -36.61 -6.85
C ILE A 463 17.71 -35.62 -7.37
N ILE A 464 17.96 -35.63 -8.68
CA ILE A 464 18.89 -34.68 -9.33
C ILE A 464 18.25 -33.29 -9.37
N THR A 465 16.96 -33.26 -9.70
CA THR A 465 16.11 -32.08 -9.59
C THR A 465 14.67 -32.57 -9.60
N GLY A 466 13.82 -31.97 -8.76
CA GLY A 466 12.41 -32.26 -8.78
C GLY A 466 11.62 -31.26 -7.98
N GLY A 467 10.30 -31.34 -8.10
CA GLY A 467 9.38 -30.51 -7.34
C GLY A 467 8.24 -29.98 -8.19
N PHE A 468 7.72 -28.82 -7.80
CA PHE A 468 6.50 -28.27 -8.34
C PHE A 468 6.65 -26.77 -8.62
N VAL A 469 6.00 -26.29 -9.67
CA VAL A 469 5.73 -24.87 -9.88
C VAL A 469 4.23 -24.67 -9.93
N VAL A 470 3.73 -23.72 -9.14
CA VAL A 470 2.34 -23.35 -9.03
C VAL A 470 2.18 -21.93 -9.54
N LYS A 471 1.41 -21.76 -10.61
CA LYS A 471 1.09 -20.46 -11.20
C LYS A 471 -0.41 -20.26 -11.23
N GLU A 472 -0.86 -19.11 -10.72
CA GLU A 472 -2.28 -18.76 -10.74
C GLU A 472 -2.79 -18.63 -12.19
N LEU A 473 -3.89 -19.32 -12.50
CA LEU A 473 -4.60 -19.23 -13.79
C LEU A 473 -5.87 -18.37 -13.64
N SER A 474 -6.63 -18.63 -12.58
CA SER A 474 -7.82 -17.89 -12.20
C SER A 474 -7.94 -17.86 -10.68
N SER A 475 -8.44 -16.76 -10.14
CA SER A 475 -8.76 -16.66 -8.71
C SER A 475 -10.20 -17.03 -8.37
N ASP A 476 -11.10 -16.96 -9.35
CA ASP A 476 -12.51 -17.27 -9.16
C ASP A 476 -13.15 -17.85 -10.44
N PRO A 477 -13.50 -19.16 -10.44
CA PRO A 477 -13.13 -20.13 -9.40
C PRO A 477 -11.59 -20.24 -9.27
N PRO A 478 -11.06 -20.52 -8.07
CA PRO A 478 -9.62 -20.68 -7.87
C PRO A 478 -9.11 -21.81 -8.76
N SER A 479 -8.10 -21.51 -9.55
CA SER A 479 -7.55 -22.40 -10.56
C SER A 479 -6.07 -22.07 -10.77
N TYR A 480 -5.23 -23.09 -10.70
CA TYR A 480 -3.79 -22.97 -10.80
C TYR A 480 -3.27 -23.92 -11.85
N VAL A 481 -2.33 -23.45 -12.67
CA VAL A 481 -1.46 -24.34 -13.44
C VAL A 481 -0.43 -24.89 -12.46
N VAL A 482 -0.46 -26.20 -12.25
CA VAL A 482 0.51 -26.92 -11.43
C VAL A 482 1.38 -27.74 -12.37
N THR A 483 2.68 -27.47 -12.34
CA THR A 483 3.69 -28.18 -13.13
C THR A 483 4.54 -29.02 -12.19
N TYR A 484 4.50 -30.34 -12.34
CA TYR A 484 5.36 -31.29 -11.66
C TYR A 484 6.58 -31.63 -12.52
N MET A 485 7.77 -31.59 -11.92
CA MET A 485 9.03 -31.86 -12.60
C MET A 485 9.85 -32.86 -11.81
N THR A 486 10.53 -33.75 -12.51
CA THR A 486 11.33 -34.78 -11.85
C THR A 486 12.42 -35.33 -12.76
N ARG A 487 13.61 -35.47 -12.18
CA ARG A 487 14.76 -36.18 -12.72
C ARG A 487 15.43 -36.95 -11.58
N VAL A 488 15.42 -38.27 -11.68
CA VAL A 488 15.81 -39.17 -10.58
C VAL A 488 16.85 -40.19 -11.05
N ASP A 489 17.87 -40.41 -10.22
CA ASP A 489 18.81 -41.52 -10.31
C ASP A 489 18.43 -42.58 -9.26
N LEU A 490 17.83 -43.70 -9.70
CA LEU A 490 17.40 -44.77 -8.80
C LEU A 490 18.56 -45.59 -8.21
N LYS A 491 19.78 -45.37 -8.71
CA LYS A 491 21.03 -46.05 -8.35
C LYS A 491 20.95 -47.59 -8.42
N GLY A 492 22.09 -48.22 -8.18
CA GLY A 492 22.26 -49.67 -8.22
C GLY A 492 22.24 -50.28 -9.62
N ASN A 493 22.32 -51.61 -9.68
CA ASN A 493 22.42 -52.38 -10.92
C ASN A 493 21.03 -52.68 -11.51
N LEU A 494 20.33 -51.64 -11.96
CA LEU A 494 19.02 -51.76 -12.58
C LEU A 494 19.10 -51.84 -14.12
N PRO A 495 18.35 -52.74 -14.77
CA PRO A 495 18.18 -52.67 -16.22
C PRO A 495 17.55 -51.33 -16.63
N ALA A 496 18.07 -50.67 -17.67
CA ALA A 496 17.55 -49.40 -18.17
C ALA A 496 16.04 -49.44 -18.48
N ARG A 497 15.53 -50.58 -18.98
CA ARG A 497 14.09 -50.78 -19.22
C ARG A 497 13.24 -50.73 -17.95
N LEU A 498 13.78 -51.13 -16.81
CA LEU A 498 13.09 -51.06 -15.52
C LEU A 498 13.09 -49.62 -15.00
N VAL A 499 14.24 -48.94 -15.10
CA VAL A 499 14.36 -47.53 -14.70
C VAL A 499 13.38 -46.67 -15.50
N ASN A 500 13.41 -46.77 -16.83
CA ASN A 500 12.54 -45.97 -17.69
C ASN A 500 11.05 -46.23 -17.44
N ARG A 501 10.68 -47.48 -17.09
CA ARG A 501 9.31 -47.81 -16.72
C ARG A 501 8.87 -47.05 -15.46
N VAL A 502 9.69 -47.07 -14.41
CA VAL A 502 9.42 -46.39 -13.14
C VAL A 502 9.40 -44.87 -13.33
N LEU A 503 10.36 -44.31 -14.08
CA LEU A 503 10.40 -42.87 -14.35
C LEU A 503 9.20 -42.42 -15.19
N SER A 504 8.79 -43.22 -16.18
CA SER A 504 7.63 -42.92 -17.05
C SER A 504 6.28 -42.92 -16.33
N SER A 505 6.19 -43.51 -15.12
CA SER A 505 4.99 -43.51 -14.29
C SER A 505 4.93 -42.39 -13.26
N GLN A 506 6.01 -41.62 -13.06
CA GLN A 506 6.03 -40.51 -12.09
C GLN A 506 5.11 -39.33 -12.47
N PRO A 507 5.06 -38.87 -13.74
CA PRO A 507 4.17 -37.77 -14.16
C PRO A 507 2.69 -37.95 -13.77
N GLN A 508 2.23 -39.20 -13.73
CA GLN A 508 0.86 -39.59 -13.48
C GLN A 508 0.44 -39.33 -12.02
N ALA A 509 1.40 -39.19 -11.11
CA ALA A 509 1.16 -38.79 -9.73
C ALA A 509 0.44 -37.43 -9.67
N LEU A 510 0.70 -36.51 -10.61
CA LEU A 510 0.03 -35.21 -10.67
C LEU A 510 -1.47 -35.33 -10.97
N ALA A 511 -1.89 -36.30 -11.78
CA ALA A 511 -3.33 -36.54 -12.02
C ALA A 511 -4.01 -37.07 -10.76
N ILE A 512 -3.38 -38.01 -10.05
CA ILE A 512 -3.91 -38.56 -8.80
C ILE A 512 -3.99 -37.44 -7.75
N LEU A 513 -2.94 -36.61 -7.66
CA LEU A 513 -2.88 -35.43 -6.80
C LEU A 513 -4.06 -34.50 -7.08
N ARG A 514 -4.25 -34.07 -8.34
CA ARG A 514 -5.38 -33.23 -8.74
C ARG A 514 -6.72 -33.85 -8.32
N ASP A 515 -6.96 -35.10 -8.73
CA ASP A 515 -8.27 -35.74 -8.54
C ASP A 515 -8.60 -35.89 -7.05
N LYS A 516 -7.62 -36.27 -6.22
CA LYS A 516 -7.80 -36.38 -4.77
C LYS A 516 -7.98 -35.02 -4.12
N LEU A 517 -7.14 -34.05 -4.47
CA LEU A 517 -7.18 -32.72 -3.87
C LEU A 517 -8.48 -31.99 -4.21
N GLU A 518 -8.95 -32.07 -5.46
CA GLU A 518 -10.24 -31.53 -5.87
C GLU A 518 -11.39 -32.25 -5.15
N ALA A 519 -11.36 -33.58 -5.01
CA ALA A 519 -12.36 -34.32 -4.26
C ALA A 519 -12.40 -33.93 -2.77
N CYS A 520 -11.23 -33.79 -2.13
CA CYS A 520 -11.12 -33.29 -0.75
C CYS A 520 -11.71 -31.89 -0.62
N TYR A 521 -11.35 -30.99 -1.53
CA TYR A 521 -11.87 -29.63 -1.52
C TYR A 521 -13.40 -29.57 -1.73
N GLN A 522 -13.95 -30.34 -2.67
CA GLN A 522 -15.40 -30.38 -2.89
C GLN A 522 -16.15 -30.95 -1.68
N ALA A 523 -15.63 -32.01 -1.05
CA ALA A 523 -16.23 -32.59 0.15
C ALA A 523 -16.25 -31.59 1.32
N GLU A 524 -15.23 -30.74 1.46
CA GLU A 524 -15.19 -29.70 2.49
C GLU A 524 -16.10 -28.51 2.17
N VAL A 525 -16.28 -28.16 0.89
CA VAL A 525 -17.21 -27.08 0.49
C VAL A 525 -18.67 -27.47 0.78
N GLU A 526 -19.01 -28.75 0.76
CA GLU A 526 -20.38 -29.25 1.04
C GLU A 526 -20.72 -29.30 2.54
N VAL A 527 -19.73 -29.31 3.44
CA VAL A 527 -19.94 -29.42 4.90
C VAL A 527 -19.85 -28.04 5.56
N ASP A 528 -20.99 -27.38 5.74
CA ASP A 528 -21.09 -26.07 6.41
C ASP A 528 -20.92 -26.22 7.94
N GLY A 529 -19.70 -26.11 8.47
CA GLY A 529 -19.49 -26.03 9.92
C GLY A 529 -18.12 -26.40 10.47
N LEU A 530 -17.40 -25.38 10.97
CA LEU A 530 -16.64 -25.41 12.23
C LEU A 530 -15.58 -26.51 12.48
N ASP A 531 -14.72 -26.80 11.49
CA ASP A 531 -13.30 -27.07 11.77
C ASP A 531 -12.47 -26.76 10.49
N THR A 532 -11.38 -26.01 10.61
CA THR A 532 -10.44 -25.88 9.48
C THR A 532 -9.70 -27.20 9.35
N SER A 533 -9.88 -27.90 8.23
CA SER A 533 -9.16 -29.16 7.97
C SER A 533 -7.66 -28.98 8.20
N GLN A 534 -7.00 -30.06 8.65
CA GLN A 534 -5.55 -30.09 8.88
C GLN A 534 -4.80 -29.53 7.66
N LEU A 535 -5.22 -29.96 6.48
CA LEU A 535 -4.70 -29.54 5.18
C LEU A 535 -4.78 -28.03 4.99
N ARG A 536 -5.94 -27.41 5.25
CA ARG A 536 -6.10 -25.95 5.12
C ARG A 536 -5.24 -25.18 6.13
N ARG A 537 -5.11 -25.70 7.35
CA ARG A 537 -4.31 -25.09 8.41
C ARG A 537 -2.83 -25.07 8.05
N GLU A 538 -2.28 -26.21 7.64
CA GLU A 538 -0.88 -26.35 7.24
C GLU A 538 -0.57 -25.51 5.99
N GLY A 539 -1.49 -25.48 5.02
CA GLY A 539 -1.39 -24.62 3.83
C GLY A 539 -1.31 -23.13 4.15
N ALA A 540 -2.13 -22.67 5.10
CA ALA A 540 -2.11 -21.28 5.57
C ALA A 540 -0.82 -20.92 6.32
N GLU A 541 -0.25 -21.86 7.07
CA GLU A 541 1.05 -21.69 7.75
C GLU A 541 2.19 -21.54 6.72
N LEU A 542 2.20 -22.37 5.67
CA LEU A 542 3.15 -22.26 4.56
C LEU A 542 3.02 -20.94 3.80
N CYS A 543 1.79 -20.49 3.53
CA CYS A 543 1.55 -19.18 2.90
C CYS A 543 2.09 -18.04 3.77
N THR A 544 1.93 -18.14 5.09
CA THR A 544 2.44 -17.14 6.04
C THR A 544 3.97 -17.11 6.04
N ALA A 545 4.60 -18.28 6.04
CA ALA A 545 6.05 -18.39 6.03
C ALA A 545 6.69 -17.90 4.72
N LEU A 546 6.07 -18.20 3.57
CA LEU A 546 6.45 -17.65 2.26
C LEU A 546 6.47 -16.11 2.27
N MET A 547 5.43 -15.49 2.82
CA MET A 547 5.32 -14.03 2.90
C MET A 547 6.39 -13.43 3.81
N LYS A 548 6.70 -14.09 4.93
CA LYS A 548 7.78 -13.66 5.84
C LYS A 548 9.14 -13.70 5.14
N ALA A 549 9.44 -14.77 4.42
CA ALA A 549 10.70 -14.91 3.69
C ALA A 549 10.86 -13.83 2.60
N LYS A 550 9.77 -13.47 1.91
CA LYS A 550 9.76 -12.37 0.92
C LYS A 550 10.11 -11.01 1.55
N SER A 551 9.60 -10.74 2.76
CA SER A 551 9.88 -9.48 3.47
C SER A 551 11.34 -9.37 3.96
N SER A 552 12.02 -10.50 4.19
CA SER A 552 13.43 -10.53 4.63
C SER A 552 14.45 -10.39 3.49
N GLN A 553 14.03 -10.52 2.23
CA GLN A 553 14.89 -10.38 1.04
C GLN A 553 14.93 -8.94 0.48
N GLN A 554 14.10 -8.03 1.00
CA GLN A 554 14.22 -6.59 0.72
C GLN A 554 15.22 -5.95 1.69
N PRO A 555 16.14 -5.08 1.23
CA PRO A 555 17.09 -4.41 2.12
C PRO A 555 16.33 -3.57 3.16
N GLN A 556 16.39 -4.00 4.43
CA GLN A 556 15.84 -3.23 5.55
C GLN A 556 16.70 -1.98 5.81
N PRO A 557 16.10 -0.79 5.98
CA PRO A 557 16.72 0.29 6.74
C PRO A 557 16.83 -0.13 8.22
N ASP A 558 17.90 0.26 8.90
CA ASP A 558 18.26 -0.11 10.28
C ASP A 558 17.10 -0.01 11.30
N VAL A 559 16.44 -1.15 11.57
CA VAL A 559 15.27 -1.26 12.47
C VAL A 559 15.63 -1.13 13.96
N GLU A 560 16.90 -1.34 14.36
CA GLU A 560 17.29 -1.29 15.78
C GLU A 560 17.30 0.14 16.36
N ARG A 561 17.30 1.19 15.52
CA ARG A 561 17.26 2.58 15.99
C ARG A 561 15.83 3.10 16.19
N GLU A 562 14.83 2.53 15.52
CA GLU A 562 13.42 2.95 15.64
C GLU A 562 12.67 2.26 16.79
N GLU A 563 13.09 1.06 17.22
CA GLU A 563 12.46 0.36 18.34
C GLU A 563 12.72 1.06 19.69
N LYS A 564 13.85 1.76 19.83
CA LYS A 564 14.17 2.56 21.04
C LYS A 564 13.54 3.94 21.06
N VAL A 565 13.21 4.51 19.90
CA VAL A 565 12.61 5.85 19.79
C VAL A 565 11.08 5.77 19.90
N SER A 566 10.46 4.67 19.45
CA SER A 566 9.00 4.49 19.53
C SER A 566 8.48 4.08 20.92
N LEU A 567 9.30 3.48 21.79
CA LEU A 567 8.91 3.09 23.16
C LEU A 567 8.95 4.23 24.19
N GLN A 568 9.61 5.37 23.89
CA GLN A 568 9.67 6.50 24.83
C GLN A 568 8.32 7.23 24.97
N GLY A 569 7.47 7.23 23.95
CA GLY A 569 6.13 7.84 24.00
C GLY A 569 5.13 7.09 24.89
N TRP A 570 5.37 5.81 25.16
CA TRP A 570 4.44 4.94 25.89
C TRP A 570 4.79 4.75 27.38
N SER A 571 5.96 5.24 27.80
CA SER A 571 6.42 5.18 29.20
C SER A 571 5.70 6.17 30.15
N LEU A 572 4.85 7.06 29.62
CA LEU A 572 4.19 8.13 30.38
C LEU A 572 2.88 7.72 31.06
N LEU A 573 2.40 6.48 30.87
CA LEU A 573 1.24 5.94 31.59
C LEU A 573 1.60 5.07 32.81
N GLU A 574 2.89 4.85 33.07
CA GLU A 574 3.36 4.01 34.19
C GLU A 574 4.00 4.78 35.35
N THR A 575 4.16 6.10 35.28
CA THR A 575 4.76 6.88 36.39
C THR A 575 4.05 8.21 36.62
N GLN A 576 2.95 8.16 37.38
CA GLN A 576 2.56 9.28 38.23
C GLN A 576 2.93 8.92 39.66
N ASP A 577 4.07 9.43 40.13
CA ASP A 577 4.23 9.84 41.52
C ASP A 577 5.47 10.74 41.72
N THR A 578 5.23 11.83 42.45
CA THR A 578 6.16 12.71 43.21
C THR A 578 7.01 13.79 42.49
N ASP A 579 6.57 15.05 42.70
CA ASP A 579 7.30 16.26 43.10
C ASP A 579 8.78 16.49 42.70
N SER A 580 9.05 17.59 41.98
CA SER A 580 9.53 18.86 42.58
C SER A 580 10.33 19.75 41.59
N VAL A 581 10.17 21.04 41.83
CA VAL A 581 10.69 22.24 41.14
C VAL A 581 12.21 22.40 41.33
N HIS A 582 12.96 22.73 40.27
CA HIS A 582 13.84 23.91 40.29
C HIS A 582 14.44 24.31 38.92
N SER A 583 14.33 25.62 38.71
CA SER A 583 14.93 26.51 37.71
C SER A 583 16.46 26.55 37.70
N SER A 584 17.07 26.79 36.53
CA SER A 584 18.24 27.68 36.43
C SER A 584 18.37 28.26 35.02
N GLU A 585 18.27 29.58 34.92
CA GLU A 585 18.73 30.42 33.81
C GLU A 585 20.27 30.34 33.69
N MET A 586 20.83 30.51 32.48
CA MET A 586 21.95 31.42 32.30
C MET A 586 22.12 31.88 30.84
N THR A 587 22.26 33.19 30.73
CA THR A 587 22.45 34.06 29.56
C THR A 587 23.89 34.07 29.03
N ASP A 588 24.08 34.32 27.72
CA ASP A 588 24.98 35.37 27.16
C ASP A 588 25.08 35.22 25.62
N ARG A 589 24.60 36.19 24.81
CA ARG A 589 25.24 37.44 24.32
C ARG A 589 25.58 37.34 22.83
N PHE A 590 24.74 38.01 22.04
CA PHE A 590 24.96 38.38 20.64
C PHE A 590 26.08 39.43 20.49
N ASP A 591 26.87 39.31 19.42
CA ASP A 591 27.73 40.36 18.90
C ASP A 591 27.26 40.74 17.47
N PRO A 592 26.67 41.93 17.25
CA PRO A 592 26.05 42.31 15.99
C PRO A 592 26.93 43.30 15.24
N ASN A 593 27.89 42.83 14.43
CA ASN A 593 28.59 43.71 13.48
C ASN A 593 29.16 42.90 12.31
N ASN A 594 28.35 42.67 11.28
CA ASN A 594 28.84 42.77 9.90
C ASN A 594 27.68 43.01 8.93
N ILE A 595 27.39 44.28 8.68
CA ILE A 595 26.57 44.73 7.55
C ILE A 595 27.56 45.22 6.50
N SER A 596 27.68 44.50 5.38
CA SER A 596 28.19 45.06 4.14
C SER A 596 27.07 45.01 3.09
N GLN A 597 26.65 46.21 2.70
CA GLN A 597 25.91 46.46 1.47
C GLN A 597 26.72 45.96 0.28
N ASP A 598 26.09 45.26 -0.67
CA ASP A 598 26.56 45.34 -2.04
C ASP A 598 25.39 45.37 -3.02
N SER A 599 25.57 46.27 -3.97
CA SER A 599 24.69 46.70 -5.06
C SER A 599 24.44 45.60 -6.08
N GLY A 600 23.25 45.65 -6.69
CA GLY A 600 22.83 44.68 -7.69
C GLY A 600 23.67 44.70 -8.96
N GLU A 601 23.97 43.50 -9.45
CA GLU A 601 24.19 43.23 -10.87
C GLU A 601 23.31 42.06 -11.31
N MET A 602 22.65 42.28 -12.45
CA MET A 602 21.67 41.42 -13.08
C MET A 602 22.39 40.43 -14.00
N PHE A 603 22.33 39.13 -13.69
CA PHE A 603 22.81 38.08 -14.59
C PHE A 603 21.68 37.65 -15.54
N PRO A 604 21.92 37.54 -16.85
CA PRO A 604 20.94 36.98 -17.77
C PRO A 604 20.82 35.47 -17.55
N ILE A 605 19.61 35.00 -17.28
CA ILE A 605 19.28 33.57 -17.18
C ILE A 605 19.25 33.01 -18.60
N THR A 606 20.20 32.14 -18.94
CA THR A 606 20.19 31.36 -20.18
C THR A 606 19.35 30.09 -20.01
N ASP A 607 18.66 29.67 -21.09
CA ASP A 607 17.71 28.56 -21.17
C ASP A 607 18.26 27.16 -20.78
N GLU A 608 19.52 27.03 -20.34
CA GLU A 608 20.10 25.77 -19.88
C GLU A 608 20.00 25.56 -18.35
N GLN A 609 19.67 26.59 -17.56
CA GLN A 609 19.44 26.46 -16.10
C GLN A 609 17.99 26.06 -15.74
N THR A 610 17.13 25.80 -16.74
CA THR A 610 15.72 25.41 -16.56
C THR A 610 15.47 23.90 -16.53
N LYS A 611 16.51 23.06 -16.60
CA LYS A 611 16.36 21.61 -16.49
C LYS A 611 16.61 21.13 -15.06
N LEU A 612 15.68 21.45 -14.17
CA LEU A 612 15.34 20.53 -13.08
C LEU A 612 14.73 19.28 -13.73
N SER A 613 15.05 18.10 -13.21
CA SER A 613 14.48 16.83 -13.65
C SER A 613 12.97 16.97 -13.74
N HIS A 614 12.43 16.83 -14.94
CA HIS A 614 11.00 16.82 -15.20
C HIS A 614 10.40 15.68 -14.37
N VAL A 615 9.87 15.97 -13.18
CA VAL A 615 9.04 15.02 -12.44
C VAL A 615 7.80 14.86 -13.29
N ASP A 616 7.55 13.62 -13.70
CA ASP A 616 6.53 13.25 -14.67
C ASP A 616 5.13 13.52 -14.08
N ARG A 617 4.54 14.67 -14.42
CA ARG A 617 3.25 15.21 -13.90
C ARG A 617 2.00 14.39 -14.29
N HIS A 618 2.16 13.12 -14.65
CA HIS A 618 1.07 12.21 -14.97
C HIS A 618 0.82 11.14 -13.89
N GLN A 619 1.57 11.14 -12.79
CA GLN A 619 1.29 10.26 -11.66
C GLN A 619 0.40 10.96 -10.62
N LEU A 620 -0.77 10.37 -10.37
CA LEU A 620 -1.58 10.66 -9.18
C LEU A 620 -0.66 10.51 -7.95
N ASP A 621 -0.50 11.55 -7.13
CA ASP A 621 0.30 11.40 -5.91
C ASP A 621 -0.47 10.55 -4.90
N TYR A 622 -0.16 9.26 -4.94
CA TYR A 622 -0.75 8.26 -4.09
C TYR A 622 -0.43 8.48 -2.60
N ARG A 623 0.66 9.19 -2.25
CA ARG A 623 0.97 9.50 -0.85
C ARG A 623 0.00 10.52 -0.28
N THR A 624 -0.22 11.63 -1.00
CA THR A 624 -1.25 12.59 -0.64
C THR A 624 -2.62 11.93 -0.53
N LEU A 625 -3.02 11.13 -1.52
CA LEU A 625 -4.34 10.48 -1.49
C LEU A 625 -4.47 9.46 -0.34
N SER A 626 -3.39 8.74 0.00
CA SER A 626 -3.30 7.83 1.14
C SER A 626 -3.51 8.57 2.47
N ASN A 627 -2.79 9.68 2.67
CA ASN A 627 -2.94 10.55 3.84
C ASN A 627 -4.37 11.11 3.95
N GLN A 628 -4.97 11.49 2.82
CA GLN A 628 -6.35 11.95 2.76
C GLN A 628 -7.34 10.86 3.20
N ALA A 629 -7.16 9.62 2.73
CA ALA A 629 -7.99 8.49 3.11
C ALA A 629 -7.90 8.18 4.62
N ALA A 630 -6.69 8.13 5.19
CA ALA A 630 -6.44 7.88 6.62
C ALA A 630 -7.20 8.87 7.51
N ALA A 631 -7.26 10.10 7.04
CA ALA A 631 -7.62 11.19 7.88
C ALA A 631 -9.13 11.55 7.65
N ASN A 632 -9.71 11.19 6.50
CA ASN A 632 -11.15 11.02 6.31
C ASN A 632 -11.73 9.92 7.19
N LEU A 633 -11.05 8.76 7.26
CA LEU A 633 -11.43 7.64 8.13
C LEU A 633 -11.52 8.09 9.59
N LEU A 634 -10.49 8.78 10.09
CA LEU A 634 -10.48 9.29 11.46
C LEU A 634 -11.61 10.29 11.72
N GLY A 635 -11.85 11.19 10.77
CA GLY A 635 -12.94 12.17 10.85
C GLY A 635 -14.32 11.53 11.00
N GLU A 636 -14.63 10.53 10.18
CA GLU A 636 -15.91 9.82 10.24
C GLU A 636 -16.06 8.97 11.53
N VAL A 637 -14.99 8.32 11.99
CA VAL A 637 -14.99 7.60 13.26
C VAL A 637 -15.26 8.54 14.44
N GLN A 638 -14.70 9.76 14.42
CA GLN A 638 -14.93 10.78 15.44
C GLN A 638 -16.34 11.40 15.40
N LEU A 639 -16.97 11.46 14.23
CA LEU A 639 -18.38 11.88 14.12
C LEU A 639 -19.30 10.78 14.66
N ALA A 640 -19.00 9.53 14.33
CA ALA A 640 -19.78 8.38 14.79
C ALA A 640 -19.68 8.16 16.31
N SER A 641 -18.57 8.56 16.95
CA SER A 641 -18.39 8.45 18.41
C SER A 641 -19.28 9.41 19.22
N GLN A 642 -19.90 10.40 18.58
CA GLN A 642 -20.81 11.36 19.21
C GLN A 642 -22.26 10.86 19.31
N VAL A 643 -22.55 9.67 18.74
CA VAL A 643 -23.90 9.08 18.81
C VAL A 643 -24.17 8.59 20.23
N GLU A 644 -25.18 9.17 20.88
CA GLU A 644 -25.68 8.69 22.17
C GLU A 644 -26.49 7.40 21.96
N ILE A 645 -26.15 6.35 22.72
CA ILE A 645 -26.87 5.07 22.72
C ILE A 645 -27.76 5.06 23.96
N SER A 646 -29.08 5.00 23.77
CA SER A 646 -30.01 4.96 24.91
C SER A 646 -30.15 3.54 25.48
N VAL A 647 -30.37 3.43 26.80
CA VAL A 647 -30.54 2.13 27.50
C VAL A 647 -31.69 1.29 26.91
N SER A 648 -32.74 1.93 26.36
CA SER A 648 -33.84 1.24 25.66
C SER A 648 -33.44 0.64 24.30
N GLU A 649 -32.46 1.22 23.62
CA GLU A 649 -31.94 0.74 22.32
C GLU A 649 -30.90 -0.39 22.50
N GLU A 650 -30.24 -0.47 23.67
CA GLU A 650 -29.40 -1.61 24.06
C GLU A 650 -30.24 -2.87 24.38
N MET A 651 -31.45 -2.70 24.95
CA MET A 651 -32.35 -3.81 25.34
C MET A 651 -33.27 -4.30 24.20
N GLY A 652 -32.97 -3.97 22.94
CA GLY A 652 -33.70 -4.48 21.77
C GLY A 652 -34.91 -3.66 21.31
N GLY A 653 -35.05 -2.41 21.76
CA GLY A 653 -36.03 -1.46 21.22
C GLY A 653 -35.80 -1.13 19.73
N GLN A 654 -36.84 -0.64 19.03
CA GLN A 654 -36.72 -0.19 17.65
C GLN A 654 -35.71 0.97 17.54
N ALA A 655 -34.64 0.78 16.79
CA ALA A 655 -33.65 1.81 16.50
C ALA A 655 -34.29 3.05 15.85
N SER A 656 -34.00 4.23 16.40
CA SER A 656 -34.44 5.50 15.84
C SER A 656 -33.88 5.69 14.41
N GLN A 657 -34.73 6.09 13.46
CA GLN A 657 -34.25 6.50 12.13
C GLN A 657 -33.55 7.85 12.26
N GLY A 658 -32.21 7.85 12.21
CA GLY A 658 -31.42 9.08 12.20
C GLY A 658 -31.75 9.97 11.00
N ARG A 659 -31.45 11.27 11.12
CA ARG A 659 -31.58 12.23 10.01
C ARG A 659 -30.63 11.85 8.88
N GLU A 660 -31.00 12.25 7.66
CA GLU A 660 -30.17 12.01 6.48
C GLU A 660 -28.78 12.64 6.66
N GLY A 661 -27.72 11.87 6.38
CA GLY A 661 -26.34 12.33 6.54
C GLY A 661 -25.79 12.30 7.98
N GLU A 662 -26.56 11.87 8.98
CA GLU A 662 -26.08 11.70 10.36
C GLU A 662 -25.85 10.23 10.72
N TRP A 663 -24.88 9.96 11.60
CA TRP A 663 -24.65 8.62 12.15
C TRP A 663 -25.77 8.26 13.14
N SER A 664 -26.26 7.03 13.06
CA SER A 664 -27.31 6.51 13.94
C SER A 664 -26.97 5.11 14.43
N TYR A 665 -27.33 4.82 15.68
CA TYR A 665 -27.23 3.48 16.24
C TYR A 665 -28.16 2.52 15.51
N ARG A 666 -27.68 1.30 15.23
CA ARG A 666 -28.47 0.26 14.58
C ARG A 666 -28.64 -0.98 15.42
N SER A 667 -27.54 -1.54 15.91
CA SER A 667 -27.56 -2.79 16.68
C SER A 667 -26.22 -3.06 17.33
N ILE A 668 -26.23 -3.97 18.31
CA ILE A 668 -25.03 -4.67 18.77
C ILE A 668 -25.12 -6.11 18.28
N GLU A 669 -24.08 -6.59 17.62
CA GLU A 669 -23.98 -7.97 17.15
C GLU A 669 -22.58 -8.51 17.42
N LYS A 670 -22.46 -9.68 18.06
CA LYS A 670 -21.16 -10.31 18.41
C LYS A 670 -20.22 -9.35 19.15
N ASP A 671 -20.76 -8.57 20.08
CA ASP A 671 -20.02 -7.54 20.83
C ASP A 671 -19.35 -6.51 19.91
N VAL A 672 -20.00 -6.18 18.80
CA VAL A 672 -19.64 -5.08 17.90
C VAL A 672 -20.84 -4.15 17.82
N VAL A 673 -20.63 -2.89 18.21
CA VAL A 673 -21.60 -1.81 18.02
C VAL A 673 -21.62 -1.44 16.55
N ILE A 674 -22.80 -1.45 15.94
CA ILE A 674 -23.01 -1.13 14.52
C ILE A 674 -23.75 0.19 14.43
N LEU A 675 -23.10 1.15 13.76
CA LEU A 675 -23.66 2.45 13.39
C LEU A 675 -23.86 2.51 11.89
N GLN A 676 -24.89 3.24 11.45
CA GLN A 676 -25.16 3.49 10.04
C GLN A 676 -25.44 4.97 9.82
N LYS A 677 -24.89 5.49 8.72
CA LYS A 677 -25.19 6.82 8.20
C LYS A 677 -26.04 6.66 6.95
N THR A 678 -27.26 7.18 6.99
CA THR A 678 -28.22 7.04 5.88
C THR A 678 -27.88 8.05 4.78
N GLY A 679 -27.76 7.59 3.55
CA GLY A 679 -27.54 8.43 2.37
C GLY A 679 -28.05 7.75 1.09
N ASP A 680 -28.25 8.54 0.04
CA ASP A 680 -28.93 8.07 -1.19
C ASP A 680 -28.13 7.03 -1.99
N LYS A 681 -26.80 7.19 -2.09
CA LYS A 681 -25.94 6.35 -2.95
C LYS A 681 -24.76 5.69 -2.23
N ILE A 682 -24.32 6.28 -1.12
CA ILE A 682 -23.14 5.81 -0.38
C ILE A 682 -23.62 5.04 0.85
N HIS A 683 -23.28 3.75 0.89
CA HIS A 683 -23.61 2.89 2.02
C HIS A 683 -22.52 3.03 3.07
N SER A 684 -22.89 3.66 4.18
CA SER A 684 -21.97 4.02 5.25
C SER A 684 -22.28 3.24 6.53
N PHE A 685 -21.36 2.36 6.92
CA PHE A 685 -21.45 1.57 8.14
C PHE A 685 -20.17 1.70 8.96
N LEU A 686 -20.31 1.72 10.28
CA LEU A 686 -19.19 1.69 11.21
C LEU A 686 -19.42 0.62 12.26
N GLY A 687 -18.41 -0.22 12.47
CA GLY A 687 -18.32 -1.14 13.60
C GLY A 687 -17.38 -0.59 14.65
N LYS A 688 -17.72 -0.74 15.93
CA LYS A 688 -16.81 -0.50 17.03
C LYS A 688 -16.84 -1.67 18.01
N GLY A 689 -15.68 -2.21 18.37
CA GLY A 689 -15.58 -3.35 19.26
C GLY A 689 -14.19 -3.55 19.82
N MET A 690 -14.11 -4.26 20.94
CA MET A 690 -12.84 -4.59 21.60
C MET A 690 -12.23 -5.87 21.01
N ILE A 691 -10.91 -5.97 20.96
CA ILE A 691 -10.15 -7.20 20.68
C ILE A 691 -9.14 -7.40 21.80
N LYS A 692 -9.11 -8.60 22.40
CA LYS A 692 -8.22 -8.95 23.51
C LYS A 692 -6.77 -9.22 23.08
N ALA A 693 -6.25 -8.40 22.16
CA ALA A 693 -4.88 -8.41 21.70
C ALA A 693 -4.33 -6.97 21.76
N LYS A 694 -3.01 -6.81 21.84
CA LYS A 694 -2.38 -5.48 21.90
C LYS A 694 -2.53 -4.75 20.55
N PRO A 695 -2.55 -3.39 20.53
CA PRO A 695 -2.69 -2.62 19.29
C PRO A 695 -1.71 -3.00 18.17
N PRO A 696 -0.40 -3.26 18.43
CA PRO A 696 0.52 -3.71 17.40
C PRO A 696 0.13 -5.07 16.79
N THR A 697 -0.36 -6.00 17.59
CA THR A 697 -0.81 -7.33 17.13
C THR A 697 -2.00 -7.22 16.20
N VAL A 698 -2.97 -6.36 16.54
CA VAL A 698 -4.13 -6.12 15.68
C VAL A 698 -3.70 -5.39 14.41
N TYR A 699 -2.84 -4.37 14.52
CA TYR A 699 -2.31 -3.60 13.40
C TYR A 699 -1.60 -4.48 12.37
N GLU A 700 -0.66 -5.33 12.80
CA GLU A 700 0.04 -6.25 11.89
C GLU A 700 -0.91 -7.24 11.21
N ALA A 701 -1.94 -7.70 11.94
CA ALA A 701 -2.95 -8.60 11.36
C ALA A 701 -3.74 -7.93 10.23
N VAL A 702 -4.17 -6.68 10.40
CA VAL A 702 -4.95 -5.95 9.37
C VAL A 702 -4.07 -5.33 8.27
N ARG A 703 -2.78 -5.09 8.55
CA ARG A 703 -1.78 -4.62 7.58
C ARG A 703 -1.54 -5.64 6.48
N ASN A 704 -1.55 -6.92 6.84
CA ASN A 704 -1.43 -8.03 5.91
C ASN A 704 -2.73 -8.23 5.12
N HIS A 705 -2.69 -7.96 3.81
CA HIS A 705 -3.85 -8.08 2.94
C HIS A 705 -4.39 -9.51 2.80
N MET A 706 -3.59 -10.54 3.10
CA MET A 706 -4.03 -11.94 3.08
C MET A 706 -4.88 -12.28 4.30
N THR A 707 -4.59 -11.68 5.47
CA THR A 707 -5.43 -11.83 6.67
C THR A 707 -6.86 -11.34 6.42
N ARG A 708 -7.05 -10.45 5.44
CA ARG A 708 -8.39 -9.99 5.05
C ARG A 708 -9.33 -11.12 4.68
N HIS A 709 -8.85 -12.22 4.09
CA HIS A 709 -9.69 -13.40 3.81
C HIS A 709 -10.24 -14.09 5.05
N VAL A 710 -9.61 -13.89 6.21
CA VAL A 710 -10.06 -14.44 7.49
C VAL A 710 -11.30 -13.70 8.00
N TYR A 711 -11.31 -12.37 7.86
CA TYR A 711 -12.34 -11.52 8.47
C TYR A 711 -13.33 -10.89 7.48
N ASP A 712 -13.05 -10.89 6.18
CA ASP A 712 -13.93 -10.41 5.12
C ASP A 712 -14.52 -11.61 4.36
N ARG A 713 -15.65 -12.13 4.84
CA ARG A 713 -16.32 -13.31 4.26
C ARG A 713 -16.80 -13.12 2.82
N MET A 714 -16.86 -11.89 2.32
CA MET A 714 -17.27 -11.61 0.95
C MET A 714 -16.07 -11.51 0.01
N LEU A 715 -14.86 -11.34 0.54
CA LEU A 715 -13.66 -11.26 -0.27
C LEU A 715 -13.30 -12.63 -0.86
N LYS A 716 -13.36 -12.73 -2.19
CA LYS A 716 -12.99 -13.93 -2.94
C LYS A 716 -11.56 -13.88 -3.45
N LYS A 717 -11.13 -12.71 -3.95
CA LYS A 717 -9.75 -12.47 -4.39
C LYS A 717 -9.23 -11.16 -3.82
N THR A 718 -7.96 -11.16 -3.40
CA THR A 718 -7.14 -9.95 -3.27
C THR A 718 -5.87 -10.09 -4.11
N LYS A 719 -5.38 -9.00 -4.71
CA LYS A 719 -4.08 -8.97 -5.40
C LYS A 719 -3.40 -7.64 -5.10
N LEU A 720 -2.16 -7.69 -4.63
CA LEU A 720 -1.29 -6.51 -4.62
C LEU A 720 -0.98 -6.13 -6.07
N VAL A 721 -1.37 -4.92 -6.47
CA VAL A 721 -1.20 -4.43 -7.84
C VAL A 721 0.08 -3.62 -7.97
N ARG A 722 0.36 -2.79 -6.96
CA ARG A 722 1.55 -1.94 -6.92
C ARG A 722 1.89 -1.61 -5.47
N GLN A 723 3.15 -1.77 -5.08
CA GLN A 723 3.67 -1.15 -3.87
C GLN A 723 4.14 0.27 -4.22
N ILE A 724 3.62 1.30 -3.55
CA ILE A 724 4.04 2.69 -3.77
C ILE A 724 5.24 3.01 -2.88
N ASP A 725 5.14 2.65 -1.60
CA ASP A 725 6.17 2.76 -0.56
C ASP A 725 5.81 1.86 0.63
N ASP A 726 6.56 1.92 1.73
CA ASP A 726 6.38 1.02 2.89
C ASP A 726 5.01 1.15 3.59
N GLN A 727 4.31 2.27 3.40
CA GLN A 727 3.03 2.59 4.04
C GLN A 727 1.87 2.66 3.04
N THR A 728 2.14 2.62 1.74
CA THR A 728 1.14 2.87 0.70
C THR A 728 1.20 1.81 -0.40
N LYS A 729 0.05 1.20 -0.71
CA LYS A 729 -0.07 0.12 -1.70
C LYS A 729 -1.39 0.14 -2.44
N ILE A 730 -1.41 -0.28 -3.69
CA ILE A 730 -2.64 -0.44 -4.49
C ILE A 730 -3.02 -1.90 -4.52
N ILE A 731 -4.25 -2.21 -4.12
CA ILE A 731 -4.78 -3.57 -4.02
C ILE A 731 -6.06 -3.68 -4.85
N TYR A 732 -6.13 -4.75 -5.64
CA TYR A 732 -7.34 -5.21 -6.29
C TYR A 732 -8.09 -6.15 -5.35
N CYS A 733 -9.39 -5.93 -5.16
CA CYS A 733 -10.27 -6.81 -4.41
C CYS A 733 -11.46 -7.24 -5.28
N HIS A 734 -11.86 -8.50 -5.15
CA HIS A 734 -13.09 -9.03 -5.75
C HIS A 734 -13.97 -9.57 -4.62
N HIS A 735 -15.16 -8.99 -4.50
CA HIS A 735 -16.17 -9.37 -3.50
C HIS A 735 -17.38 -10.05 -4.12
N GLU A 736 -17.88 -11.06 -3.42
CA GLU A 736 -19.07 -11.80 -3.77
C GLU A 736 -19.97 -12.04 -2.55
N THR A 737 -21.28 -11.91 -2.73
CA THR A 737 -22.26 -12.20 -1.68
C THR A 737 -22.32 -13.70 -1.37
N THR A 738 -21.90 -14.11 -0.18
CA THR A 738 -21.82 -15.53 0.22
C THR A 738 -23.08 -16.11 0.87
N GLN A 739 -24.08 -15.29 1.21
CA GLN A 739 -25.26 -15.71 1.98
C GLN A 739 -26.60 -15.20 1.41
N CYS A 740 -26.67 -15.03 0.09
CA CYS A 740 -27.87 -14.55 -0.60
C CYS A 740 -28.26 -15.53 -1.70
N PHE A 741 -29.57 -15.73 -1.91
CA PHE A 741 -30.11 -16.57 -2.99
C PHE A 741 -29.72 -16.06 -4.40
N VAL A 742 -29.21 -14.82 -4.49
CA VAL A 742 -28.73 -14.21 -5.72
C VAL A 742 -27.25 -13.87 -5.54
N LYS A 743 -26.39 -14.50 -6.35
CA LYS A 743 -24.96 -14.20 -6.44
C LYS A 743 -24.77 -12.80 -7.04
N GLN A 744 -24.11 -11.93 -6.30
CA GLN A 744 -23.79 -10.55 -6.69
C GLN A 744 -22.27 -10.35 -6.55
N SER A 745 -21.61 -10.02 -7.65
CA SER A 745 -20.15 -9.86 -7.74
C SER A 745 -19.77 -8.41 -8.04
N ARG A 746 -18.71 -7.89 -7.39
CA ARG A 746 -18.10 -6.58 -7.67
C ARG A 746 -16.59 -6.63 -7.48
N ASP A 747 -15.86 -5.84 -8.25
CA ASP A 747 -14.44 -5.58 -8.01
C ASP A 747 -14.20 -4.16 -7.49
N SER A 748 -13.06 -3.95 -6.84
CA SER A 748 -12.57 -2.63 -6.45
C SER A 748 -11.06 -2.58 -6.63
N VAL A 749 -10.54 -1.46 -7.14
CA VAL A 749 -9.12 -1.12 -7.07
C VAL A 749 -8.98 -0.03 -6.03
N ALA A 750 -8.26 -0.30 -4.95
CA ALA A 750 -8.15 0.59 -3.80
C ALA A 750 -6.68 0.85 -3.45
N LEU A 751 -6.35 2.13 -3.31
CA LEU A 751 -5.15 2.59 -2.64
C LEU A 751 -5.35 2.41 -1.14
N ILE A 752 -4.46 1.66 -0.50
CA ILE A 752 -4.42 1.42 0.93
C ILE A 752 -3.22 2.18 1.50
N GLY A 753 -3.50 3.00 2.50
CA GLY A 753 -2.57 3.83 3.23
C GLY A 753 -2.51 3.45 4.70
N GLU A 754 -1.30 3.46 5.25
CA GLU A 754 -1.01 3.16 6.64
C GLU A 754 -0.52 4.44 7.33
N ARG A 755 -1.05 4.71 8.53
CA ARG A 755 -0.63 5.86 9.33
C ARG A 755 -0.51 5.46 10.79
N VAL A 756 0.67 5.65 11.34
CA VAL A 756 0.97 5.39 12.75
C VAL A 756 0.98 6.71 13.49
N GLU A 757 0.23 6.79 14.58
CA GLU A 757 0.18 7.96 15.48
C GLU A 757 0.53 7.52 16.91
N PRO A 758 0.97 8.44 17.79
CA PRO A 758 1.41 8.10 19.14
C PRO A 758 0.42 7.32 19.99
N GLU A 759 -0.89 7.42 19.72
CA GLU A 759 -1.94 6.71 20.47
C GLU A 759 -2.87 5.87 19.59
N ARG A 760 -2.54 5.65 18.31
CA ARG A 760 -3.41 4.87 17.42
C ARG A 760 -2.70 4.39 16.15
N TYR A 761 -3.22 3.32 15.57
CA TYR A 761 -2.87 2.88 14.22
C TYR A 761 -4.06 3.07 13.28
N LEU A 762 -3.80 3.54 12.06
CA LEU A 762 -4.80 3.68 11.01
C LEU A 762 -4.38 2.90 9.77
N ILE A 763 -5.35 2.22 9.17
CA ILE A 763 -5.23 1.66 7.82
C ILE A 763 -6.46 2.07 7.05
N ALA A 764 -6.30 2.90 6.02
CA ALA A 764 -7.41 3.42 5.24
C ALA A 764 -7.27 3.07 3.76
N GLY A 765 -8.40 2.90 3.10
CA GLY A 765 -8.50 2.55 1.70
C GLY A 765 -9.44 3.48 0.97
N THR A 766 -9.06 3.89 -0.25
CA THR A 766 -9.91 4.65 -1.17
C THR A 766 -9.71 4.16 -2.60
N SER A 767 -10.74 4.24 -3.44
CA SER A 767 -10.65 3.76 -4.83
C SER A 767 -9.79 4.66 -5.70
N VAL A 768 -8.94 4.03 -6.52
CA VAL A 768 -8.10 4.70 -7.51
C VAL A 768 -8.31 4.09 -8.89
N ASP A 769 -8.26 4.94 -9.91
CA ASP A 769 -8.30 4.53 -11.31
C ASP A 769 -6.87 4.39 -11.82
N ILE A 770 -6.52 3.19 -12.29
CA ILE A 770 -5.19 2.89 -12.82
C ILE A 770 -5.29 2.29 -14.23
N PRO A 771 -4.40 2.64 -15.16
CA PRO A 771 -4.43 2.12 -16.54
C PRO A 771 -4.28 0.59 -16.65
N GLU A 772 -3.60 -0.05 -15.69
CA GLU A 772 -3.30 -1.49 -15.72
C GLU A 772 -4.53 -2.37 -15.41
N LEU A 773 -5.53 -1.81 -14.72
CA LEU A 773 -6.75 -2.52 -14.33
C LEU A 773 -8.02 -1.73 -14.69
N PRO A 774 -8.26 -1.50 -16.00
CA PRO A 774 -9.46 -0.80 -16.45
C PRO A 774 -10.70 -1.62 -16.08
N GLN A 775 -11.84 -0.93 -15.97
CA GLN A 775 -13.09 -1.59 -15.66
C GLN A 775 -13.45 -2.61 -16.76
N LYS A 776 -13.59 -3.88 -16.37
CA LYS A 776 -14.06 -4.95 -17.26
C LYS A 776 -15.57 -4.87 -17.41
N LYS A 777 -16.10 -5.27 -18.58
CA LYS A 777 -17.56 -5.21 -18.85
C LYS A 777 -18.37 -6.22 -18.01
N ASP A 778 -17.74 -7.31 -17.59
CA ASP A 778 -18.42 -8.47 -17.00
C ASP A 778 -18.54 -8.38 -15.47
N ILE A 779 -17.89 -7.40 -14.83
CA ILE A 779 -17.94 -7.18 -13.39
C ILE A 779 -18.17 -5.70 -13.10
N ILE A 780 -19.05 -5.43 -12.14
CA ILE A 780 -19.36 -4.05 -11.73
C ILE A 780 -18.25 -3.57 -10.79
N ARG A 781 -17.61 -2.45 -11.13
CA ARG A 781 -16.62 -1.78 -10.28
C ARG A 781 -17.33 -1.03 -9.17
N MET A 782 -17.17 -1.48 -7.92
CA MET A 782 -17.58 -0.70 -6.76
C MET A 782 -16.53 0.38 -6.47
N LYS A 783 -17.01 1.52 -5.96
CA LYS A 783 -16.16 2.63 -5.54
C LYS A 783 -16.09 2.67 -4.02
N VAL A 784 -14.87 2.54 -3.50
CA VAL A 784 -14.54 2.73 -2.09
C VAL A 784 -14.29 4.21 -1.89
N HIS A 785 -15.17 4.91 -1.17
CA HIS A 785 -14.91 6.30 -0.80
C HIS A 785 -13.88 6.35 0.31
N VAL A 786 -14.19 5.66 1.41
CA VAL A 786 -13.30 5.45 2.54
C VAL A 786 -13.66 4.11 3.16
N ALA A 787 -12.68 3.25 3.41
CA ALA A 787 -12.86 2.06 4.23
C ALA A 787 -11.59 1.79 5.02
N GLY A 788 -11.69 1.37 6.27
CA GLY A 788 -10.46 1.18 7.04
C GLY A 788 -10.65 0.94 8.53
N TRP A 789 -9.50 0.79 9.19
CA TRP A 789 -9.34 0.43 10.58
C TRP A 789 -8.75 1.60 11.36
N VAL A 790 -9.31 1.88 12.54
CA VAL A 790 -8.70 2.71 13.58
C VAL A 790 -8.54 1.83 14.81
N ILE A 791 -7.30 1.72 15.30
CA ILE A 791 -6.93 0.83 16.41
C ILE A 791 -6.37 1.69 17.53
N GLU A 792 -7.05 1.70 18.66
CA GLU A 792 -6.74 2.54 19.82
C GLU A 792 -6.42 1.65 21.03
N PRO A 793 -5.48 2.05 21.90
CA PRO A 793 -5.19 1.34 23.13
C PRO A 793 -6.38 1.43 24.09
N MET A 794 -6.66 0.32 24.78
CA MET A 794 -7.66 0.28 25.85
C MET A 794 -7.09 -0.50 27.03
N LEU A 795 -7.10 0.12 28.20
CA LEU A 795 -6.74 -0.55 29.45
C LEU A 795 -7.99 -1.13 30.09
N GLN A 796 -7.97 -2.43 30.38
CA GLN A 796 -9.02 -3.11 31.13
C GLN A 796 -8.37 -4.02 32.18
N ASN A 797 -8.70 -3.83 33.45
CA ASN A 797 -8.13 -4.58 34.57
C ASN A 797 -6.58 -4.60 34.60
N GLY A 798 -5.94 -3.49 34.20
CA GLY A 798 -4.48 -3.37 34.13
C GLY A 798 -3.84 -4.06 32.91
N GLN A 799 -4.62 -4.69 32.04
CA GLN A 799 -4.13 -5.31 30.81
C GLN A 799 -4.44 -4.41 29.59
N LEU A 800 -3.46 -4.30 28.70
CA LEU A 800 -3.58 -3.54 27.44
C LEU A 800 -4.24 -4.37 26.35
N TYR A 801 -5.35 -3.87 25.83
CA TYR A 801 -6.12 -4.42 24.70
C TYR A 801 -6.31 -3.37 23.60
N SER A 802 -7.01 -3.75 22.54
CA SER A 802 -7.31 -2.88 21.40
C SER A 802 -8.80 -2.56 21.36
N MET A 803 -9.14 -1.27 21.35
CA MET A 803 -10.43 -0.80 20.87
C MET A 803 -10.31 -0.54 19.38
N VAL A 804 -11.21 -1.14 18.59
CA VAL A 804 -11.10 -1.12 17.13
C VAL A 804 -12.37 -0.55 16.53
N SER A 805 -12.21 0.40 15.61
CA SER A 805 -13.28 0.91 14.76
C SER A 805 -13.02 0.51 13.31
N TYR A 806 -14.03 -0.04 12.63
CA TYR A 806 -13.97 -0.37 11.20
C TYR A 806 -15.05 0.40 10.45
N LEU A 807 -14.65 1.24 9.50
CA LEU A 807 -15.55 2.04 8.67
C LEU A 807 -15.62 1.47 7.26
N THR A 808 -16.81 1.48 6.66
CA THR A 808 -17.00 1.31 5.21
C THR A 808 -17.95 2.37 4.66
N GLN A 809 -17.52 3.08 3.61
CA GLN A 809 -18.33 3.98 2.80
C GLN A 809 -18.20 3.57 1.34
N LEU A 810 -19.21 2.86 0.83
CA LEU A 810 -19.15 2.18 -0.47
C LEU A 810 -20.28 2.63 -1.40
N ASP A 811 -19.93 2.87 -2.66
CA ASP A 811 -20.88 2.91 -3.78
C ASP A 811 -20.73 1.59 -4.55
N PHE A 812 -21.70 0.70 -4.44
CA PHE A 812 -21.63 -0.64 -5.02
C PHE A 812 -21.74 -0.65 -6.55
N GLY A 813 -22.19 0.45 -7.16
CA GLY A 813 -22.39 0.55 -8.61
C GLY A 813 -23.48 -0.37 -9.16
N GLY A 814 -24.02 0.02 -10.31
CA GLY A 814 -25.03 -0.77 -11.04
C GLY A 814 -26.29 -1.10 -10.24
N PRO A 815 -27.16 -1.97 -10.76
CA PRO A 815 -28.36 -2.40 -10.04
C PRO A 815 -27.98 -3.35 -8.88
N PHE A 816 -28.29 -2.94 -7.65
CA PHE A 816 -28.13 -3.76 -6.45
C PHE A 816 -29.47 -3.80 -5.67
N PRO A 817 -30.12 -4.96 -5.49
CA PRO A 817 -31.40 -5.02 -4.80
C PRO A 817 -31.31 -4.46 -3.37
N ALA A 818 -32.14 -3.46 -3.05
CA ALA A 818 -32.08 -2.73 -1.77
C ALA A 818 -32.14 -3.64 -0.52
N ALA A 819 -32.92 -4.73 -0.59
CA ALA A 819 -33.01 -5.71 0.50
C ALA A 819 -31.68 -6.48 0.73
N ILE A 820 -30.94 -6.78 -0.34
CA ILE A 820 -29.63 -7.45 -0.26
C ILE A 820 -28.59 -6.43 0.23
N LEU A 821 -28.68 -5.19 -0.24
CA LEU A 821 -27.75 -4.09 0.06
C LEU A 821 -27.67 -3.78 1.55
N ASN A 822 -28.85 -3.66 2.19
CA ASN A 822 -28.93 -3.44 3.64
C ASN A 822 -28.38 -4.63 4.44
N ARG A 823 -28.62 -5.87 3.98
CA ARG A 823 -28.09 -7.08 4.63
C ARG A 823 -26.57 -7.19 4.50
N VAL A 824 -26.03 -6.86 3.33
CA VAL A 824 -24.60 -6.89 3.03
C VAL A 824 -23.87 -5.79 3.81
N GLY A 825 -24.34 -4.54 3.72
CA GLY A 825 -23.73 -3.40 4.40
C GLY A 825 -23.70 -3.57 5.92
N ARG A 826 -24.82 -3.99 6.54
CA ARG A 826 -24.90 -4.24 7.99
C ARG A 826 -23.88 -5.28 8.49
N ARG A 827 -23.47 -6.23 7.65
CA ARG A 827 -22.54 -7.30 8.03
C ARG A 827 -21.07 -6.95 7.85
N GLN A 828 -20.74 -5.88 7.13
CA GLN A 828 -19.35 -5.46 6.92
C GLN A 828 -18.63 -5.14 8.24
N PRO A 829 -19.23 -4.39 9.18
CA PRO A 829 -18.69 -4.18 10.54
C PRO A 829 -18.33 -5.45 11.32
N LEU A 830 -18.93 -6.60 11.01
CA LEU A 830 -18.68 -7.85 11.73
C LEU A 830 -17.30 -8.45 11.43
N CYS A 831 -16.54 -7.88 10.50
CA CYS A 831 -15.13 -8.22 10.33
C CYS A 831 -14.33 -8.08 11.63
N ILE A 832 -14.70 -7.15 12.52
CA ILE A 832 -14.07 -6.98 13.84
C ILE A 832 -14.23 -8.26 14.66
N ALA A 833 -15.42 -8.84 14.70
CA ALA A 833 -15.69 -10.08 15.44
C ALA A 833 -14.93 -11.26 14.83
N TYR A 834 -14.87 -11.36 13.49
CA TYR A 834 -14.13 -12.45 12.83
C TYR A 834 -12.61 -12.35 13.03
N LEU A 835 -12.07 -11.13 13.01
CA LEU A 835 -10.67 -10.89 13.33
C LEU A 835 -10.37 -11.22 14.79
N ARG A 836 -11.25 -10.80 15.71
CA ARG A 836 -11.15 -11.14 17.15
C ARG A 836 -11.07 -12.66 17.35
N ASP A 837 -12.01 -13.40 16.78
CA ASP A 837 -12.06 -14.87 16.89
C ASP A 837 -10.77 -15.52 16.38
N HIS A 838 -10.19 -14.99 15.31
CA HIS A 838 -8.93 -15.49 14.75
C HIS A 838 -7.73 -15.23 15.67
N LEU A 839 -7.58 -13.99 16.13
CA LEU A 839 -6.45 -13.59 16.96
C LEU A 839 -6.49 -14.26 18.34
N GLU A 840 -7.65 -14.35 18.97
CA GLU A 840 -7.79 -15.03 20.27
C GLU A 840 -7.53 -16.54 20.17
N LYS A 841 -7.91 -17.19 19.05
CA LYS A 841 -7.57 -18.60 18.83
C LYS A 841 -6.07 -18.81 18.69
N LYS A 842 -5.36 -17.89 18.04
CA LYS A 842 -3.90 -17.93 17.87
C LYS A 842 -3.18 -17.82 19.21
N GLU A 843 -3.61 -16.91 20.08
CA GLU A 843 -3.04 -16.74 21.43
C GLU A 843 -3.31 -17.95 22.35
N ARG A 844 -4.51 -18.54 22.29
CA ARG A 844 -4.82 -19.75 23.08
C ARG A 844 -3.93 -20.92 22.68
N LYS A 845 -3.67 -21.12 21.37
CA LYS A 845 -2.74 -22.15 20.90
C LYS A 845 -1.31 -21.89 21.37
N ALA A 846 -0.86 -20.64 21.30
CA ALA A 846 0.47 -20.24 21.78
C ALA A 846 0.66 -20.40 23.31
N SER A 847 -0.43 -20.37 24.09
CA SER A 847 -0.40 -20.57 25.55
C SER A 847 -0.50 -22.03 25.98
N THR A 848 -0.82 -22.94 25.05
CA THR A 848 -0.98 -24.39 25.30
C THR A 848 0.27 -25.19 24.90
N VAL A 849 1.17 -24.56 24.14
CA VAL A 849 2.53 -25.02 23.82
C VAL A 849 3.48 -24.41 24.84
#